data_AF-A0A414STK5-F1
#
_entry.id   AF-A0A414STK5-F1
#
_cell.length_a   1.000
_cell.length_b   1.000
_cell.length_c   1.000
_cell.angle_alpha   90.00
_cell.angle_beta   90.00
_cell.angle_gamma   90.00
#
_symmetry.space_group_name_H-M   'P 1'
#
loop_
_entity.id
_entity.type
_entity.pdbx_description
1 polymer ?
#
loop_
_entity_poly.entity_id
_entity_poly.type
_entity_poly.pdbx_seq_one_letter_code
_entity_poly.pdbx_strand_id
1 'polypeptide(L)'
;MRVKKNSHIQMKQKWRSVMGHTISRKSIKKIITILTAAILVLLPVGGSIREVHAEGEESSDSGMSLEHEKMVTENADGTYDLKLTVKGKVNSESSKAPLDVIYVLDRSGSMAYPMDRDSQNTWENNGERRNAASQAINSMTNTLADNENLDVRFALVTFSGNRSDYWPGGYRDDAWNDAKIAVNWTNQASAIMNQTSPESDGGTNYQAGIRSAKGLLNGKRQNAKTAVIFVSDGDPTFRYRSDGYTEGNGSSDEDGKSLKAGKDAVADMQTDYFFTVGVGPSGNYKKLTDLANSAVKAGKHASYAGTTLANLNKAFDDIQKQITELACTNVTISDPLSENVEMVKGADGNVLAPQVQIFDASGNPVNAADLGITASYDSASKSVKMQFPADYKLQEGYTYEVIAKIQPTETAYEKYRTSGYTDQADAGTGTYAGDTGFYSNQNEHAILMYKYGEQNYTEYYRKPVIKVHPGNLKISKAITGLEDNPEALQKVLKNLSFTCALTKPDGKTETKELKLNADGLVWNAENNAYEYAFTNLTPGTTYKVNENDAVPDGYDLTVSPDTKEISGQIAGSTTSEAKFVNRYIRSDRVLTIAKRVGGNMGDRTHAFRFQMQTKLNGKSYTGGISYVKYDAQGNPVSEEELKNAVAVENGVYTFQLRHMEKIEMTMPYGVEYIVSEEPEDYDVQITKKVSEEEEKKLDNGKKELSDMLSENTDLTFTNTKEVQPATGIRQTSAPYMVMTGAAFGMLAFFGLVYGIRKWGDPTGE
;
A
#
# COMPACT_ATOMS: atom_id res chain seq x y z
N MET A 1 -3.47 -1.87 57.85
CA MET A 1 -4.49 -1.73 58.92
C MET A 1 -5.24 -0.41 58.73
N ARG A 2 -6.57 -0.51 58.54
CA ARG A 2 -7.67 0.46 58.77
C ARG A 2 -7.47 1.99 58.57
N VAL A 3 -8.04 2.47 57.45
CA VAL A 3 -9.12 3.49 57.31
C VAL A 3 -9.38 4.48 58.45
N LYS A 4 -9.36 5.80 58.14
CA LYS A 4 -10.46 6.75 58.43
C LYS A 4 -10.37 8.07 57.63
N LYS A 5 -11.56 8.50 57.18
CA LYS A 5 -11.97 9.71 56.44
C LYS A 5 -11.92 11.00 57.28
N ASN A 6 -11.72 12.14 56.61
CA ASN A 6 -12.32 13.48 56.85
C ASN A 6 -11.92 14.39 55.64
N SER A 7 -12.82 14.84 54.75
CA SER A 7 -13.85 15.91 54.80
C SER A 7 -13.35 17.34 54.52
N HIS A 8 -13.64 17.86 53.31
CA HIS A 8 -13.86 19.27 52.92
C HIS A 8 -14.57 19.22 51.55
N ILE A 9 -15.89 19.36 51.38
CA ILE A 9 -16.82 20.51 51.47
C ILE A 9 -16.52 21.68 50.49
N GLN A 10 -17.53 21.91 49.63
CA GLN A 10 -17.90 23.11 48.85
C GLN A 10 -17.36 23.26 47.41
N MET A 11 -18.19 22.86 46.42
CA MET A 11 -18.88 23.86 45.59
C MET A 11 -20.19 23.30 45.02
N LYS A 12 -21.27 24.03 45.30
CA LYS A 12 -22.67 23.75 44.96
C LYS A 12 -23.02 24.23 43.55
N GLN A 13 -23.86 23.44 42.89
CA GLN A 13 -25.11 23.82 42.19
C GLN A 13 -25.08 25.02 41.23
N LYS A 14 -25.36 24.74 39.95
CA LYS A 14 -26.26 25.61 39.18
C LYS A 14 -26.97 24.85 38.05
N TRP A 15 -28.30 24.99 38.07
CA TRP A 15 -29.29 24.81 36.98
C TRP A 15 -29.98 23.45 36.78
N ARG A 16 -31.11 23.33 37.49
CA ARG A 16 -32.34 22.66 37.03
C ARG A 16 -33.43 23.73 36.81
N SER A 17 -34.30 23.46 35.82
CA SER A 17 -35.65 24.01 35.59
C SER A 17 -35.81 25.23 34.68
N VAL A 18 -36.31 24.99 33.46
CA VAL A 18 -37.57 25.58 32.96
C VAL A 18 -38.34 24.49 32.19
N MET A 19 -39.63 24.34 32.54
CA MET A 19 -40.62 23.45 31.94
C MET A 19 -41.11 23.95 30.57
N GLY A 20 -41.59 23.01 29.75
CA GLY A 20 -42.78 23.21 28.92
C GLY A 20 -42.58 22.90 27.45
N HIS A 21 -42.95 21.70 27.01
CA HIS A 21 -44.11 21.49 26.14
C HIS A 21 -44.27 20.00 25.82
N THR A 22 -45.40 19.46 26.27
CA THR A 22 -45.95 18.14 25.95
C THR A 22 -46.44 18.14 24.50
N ILE A 23 -46.13 17.13 23.68
CA ILE A 23 -47.04 16.59 22.65
C ILE A 23 -46.81 15.07 22.48
N SER A 24 -47.96 14.40 22.43
CA SER A 24 -48.31 12.98 22.53
C SER A 24 -47.77 12.01 21.46
N ARG A 25 -47.55 10.76 21.90
CA ARG A 25 -47.58 9.52 21.11
C ARG A 25 -48.96 9.29 20.48
N LYS A 26 -49.09 9.34 19.14
CA LYS A 26 -50.10 8.58 18.36
C LYS A 26 -49.87 8.79 16.85
N SER A 27 -49.94 7.68 16.10
CA SER A 27 -49.94 7.56 14.62
C SER A 27 -48.54 7.69 14.01
N ILE A 28 -47.95 6.70 13.33
CA ILE A 28 -48.46 6.00 12.14
C ILE A 28 -47.82 4.59 12.06
N LYS A 29 -48.66 3.55 12.11
CA LYS A 29 -48.44 2.22 11.51
C LYS A 29 -49.35 2.15 10.27
N LYS A 30 -48.89 1.42 9.22
CA LYS A 30 -49.51 1.09 7.90
C LYS A 30 -49.18 2.14 6.83
N ILE A 31 -48.52 1.81 5.71
CA ILE A 31 -48.78 0.81 4.62
C ILE A 31 -47.39 0.43 4.01
N ILE A 32 -46.85 -0.81 4.00
CA ILE A 32 -47.11 -2.09 3.27
C ILE A 32 -46.92 -2.05 1.72
N THR A 33 -45.87 -2.75 1.24
CA THR A 33 -45.57 -3.29 -0.14
C THR A 33 -45.33 -2.26 -1.26
N ILE A 34 -44.34 -2.40 -2.17
CA ILE A 34 -43.95 -3.55 -3.01
C ILE A 34 -42.43 -3.52 -3.27
N LEU A 35 -41.80 -4.68 -3.17
CA LEU A 35 -40.40 -4.94 -3.51
C LEU A 35 -40.43 -6.10 -4.51
N THR A 36 -40.02 -5.87 -5.77
CA THR A 36 -39.37 -6.86 -6.65
C THR A 36 -38.91 -6.23 -7.98
N ALA A 37 -37.63 -6.44 -8.26
CA ALA A 37 -36.96 -6.56 -9.57
C ALA A 37 -36.78 -5.32 -10.47
N ALA A 38 -35.51 -4.88 -10.64
CA ALA A 38 -34.79 -4.99 -11.91
C ALA A 38 -33.34 -4.48 -11.78
N ILE A 39 -32.38 -5.32 -12.17
CA ILE A 39 -31.00 -4.95 -12.51
C ILE A 39 -31.03 -4.34 -13.92
N LEU A 40 -30.50 -3.12 -14.11
CA LEU A 40 -29.73 -2.78 -15.33
C LEU A 40 -28.89 -1.51 -15.12
N VAL A 41 -27.66 -1.59 -15.63
CA VAL A 41 -26.53 -0.65 -15.62
C VAL A 41 -26.79 0.64 -16.44
N LEU A 42 -26.31 1.82 -15.97
CA LEU A 42 -25.59 2.87 -16.75
C LEU A 42 -25.27 4.16 -15.93
N LEU A 43 -24.00 4.29 -15.50
CA LEU A 43 -23.06 5.45 -15.43
C LEU A 43 -23.47 6.87 -14.90
N PRO A 44 -22.48 7.69 -14.45
CA PRO A 44 -22.57 8.56 -13.28
C PRO A 44 -22.81 10.05 -13.61
N VAL A 45 -23.44 10.77 -12.67
CA VAL A 45 -23.35 12.22 -12.59
C VAL A 45 -23.06 12.60 -11.14
N GLY A 46 -21.96 13.32 -10.94
CA GLY A 46 -21.46 13.76 -9.65
C GLY A 46 -22.42 14.72 -8.94
N GLY A 47 -22.43 14.59 -7.61
CA GLY A 47 -23.12 15.49 -6.70
C GLY A 47 -22.87 15.02 -5.28
N SER A 48 -21.96 15.71 -4.58
CA SER A 48 -21.63 15.46 -3.18
C SER A 48 -22.88 15.51 -2.31
N ILE A 49 -23.23 14.38 -1.67
CA ILE A 49 -24.20 14.33 -0.59
C ILE A 49 -23.45 13.83 0.64
N ARG A 50 -23.41 14.67 1.68
CA ARG A 50 -22.97 14.31 3.03
C ARG A 50 -23.84 13.16 3.53
N GLU A 51 -23.27 11.97 3.67
CA GLU A 51 -23.93 10.88 4.37
C GLU A 51 -23.99 11.20 5.87
N VAL A 52 -25.22 11.27 6.36
CA VAL A 52 -25.54 11.28 7.77
C VAL A 52 -25.27 9.87 8.29
N HIS A 53 -24.31 9.78 9.22
CA HIS A 53 -24.01 8.59 9.99
C HIS A 53 -25.30 8.09 10.67
N ALA A 54 -25.91 7.07 10.08
CA ALA A 54 -26.87 6.24 10.77
C ALA A 54 -26.04 5.10 11.38
N GLU A 55 -25.76 5.21 12.68
CA GLU A 55 -25.29 4.09 13.48
C GLU A 55 -26.30 2.95 13.28
N GLY A 56 -25.90 1.97 12.46
CA GLY A 56 -26.63 0.73 12.33
C GLY A 56 -26.63 0.06 13.69
N GLU A 57 -27.82 -0.14 14.25
CA GLU A 57 -28.02 -1.04 15.37
C GLU A 57 -27.33 -2.37 15.04
N GLU A 58 -26.28 -2.71 15.79
CA GLU A 58 -25.71 -4.04 15.83
C GLU A 58 -26.84 -5.03 16.09
N SER A 59 -27.30 -5.70 15.03
CA SER A 59 -28.13 -6.88 15.19
C SER A 59 -27.26 -7.94 15.84
N SER A 60 -27.55 -8.24 17.09
CA SER A 60 -26.90 -9.27 17.89
C SER A 60 -26.64 -10.54 17.09
N ASP A 61 -25.35 -10.82 16.96
CA ASP A 61 -24.65 -11.90 16.30
C ASP A 61 -25.35 -13.27 16.34
N SER A 62 -25.45 -13.89 15.16
CA SER A 62 -25.89 -15.29 14.96
C SER A 62 -24.78 -16.12 14.30
N GLY A 63 -23.53 -15.94 14.73
CA GLY A 63 -22.75 -16.98 15.40
C GLY A 63 -22.05 -18.07 14.56
N MET A 64 -22.20 -18.10 13.24
CA MET A 64 -21.32 -18.94 12.40
C MET A 64 -20.16 -18.09 11.90
N SER A 65 -18.92 -18.58 12.05
CA SER A 65 -17.72 -17.94 11.49
C SER A 65 -16.82 -19.00 10.84
N LEU A 66 -16.19 -18.65 9.72
CA LEU A 66 -15.18 -19.47 9.05
C LEU A 66 -13.78 -19.05 9.51
N GLU A 67 -12.87 -20.00 9.71
CA GLU A 67 -11.46 -19.65 9.91
C GLU A 67 -10.93 -18.98 8.64
N HIS A 68 -10.49 -17.74 8.78
CA HIS A 68 -9.97 -16.95 7.69
C HIS A 68 -8.79 -16.08 8.17
N GLU A 69 -7.82 -15.87 7.30
CA GLU A 69 -6.60 -15.14 7.61
C GLU A 69 -6.19 -14.24 6.45
N LYS A 70 -5.53 -13.13 6.79
CA LYS A 70 -4.90 -12.26 5.82
C LYS A 70 -3.47 -11.94 6.24
N MET A 71 -2.54 -12.10 5.32
CA MET A 71 -1.14 -11.81 5.52
C MET A 71 -0.56 -10.99 4.38
N VAL A 72 0.39 -10.11 4.71
CA VAL A 72 1.25 -9.44 3.74
C VAL A 72 2.70 -9.77 4.08
N THR A 73 3.38 -10.43 3.14
CA THR A 73 4.77 -10.84 3.30
C THR A 73 5.66 -10.03 2.37
N GLU A 74 6.73 -9.46 2.92
CA GLU A 74 7.71 -8.71 2.15
C GLU A 74 8.64 -9.64 1.36
N ASN A 75 8.90 -9.27 0.11
CA ASN A 75 9.83 -9.93 -0.77
C ASN A 75 11.17 -9.18 -0.83
N ALA A 76 12.25 -9.90 -1.19
CA ALA A 76 13.59 -9.31 -1.28
C ALA A 76 13.73 -8.19 -2.34
N ASP A 77 12.81 -8.12 -3.30
CA ASP A 77 12.76 -7.09 -4.35
C ASP A 77 12.02 -5.81 -3.91
N GLY A 78 11.55 -5.75 -2.65
CA GLY A 78 10.81 -4.62 -2.10
C GLY A 78 9.31 -4.60 -2.45
N THR A 79 8.81 -5.61 -3.15
CA THR A 79 7.37 -5.84 -3.31
C THR A 79 6.83 -6.71 -2.18
N TYR A 80 5.54 -7.02 -2.22
CA TYR A 80 4.86 -7.82 -1.20
C TYR A 80 3.92 -8.85 -1.81
N ASP A 81 3.78 -9.98 -1.14
CA ASP A 81 2.76 -11.00 -1.40
C ASP A 81 1.60 -10.82 -0.41
N LEU A 82 0.46 -10.38 -0.94
CA LEU A 82 -0.80 -10.26 -0.25
C LEU A 82 -1.58 -11.57 -0.37
N LYS A 83 -1.81 -12.25 0.76
CA LYS A 83 -2.52 -13.53 0.81
C LYS A 83 -3.78 -13.44 1.66
N LEU A 84 -4.92 -13.84 1.10
CA LEU A 84 -6.17 -14.04 1.83
C LEU A 84 -6.53 -15.52 1.81
N THR A 85 -6.91 -16.05 2.97
CA THR A 85 -7.17 -17.46 3.20
C THR A 85 -8.54 -17.66 3.82
N VAL A 86 -9.28 -18.67 3.35
CA VAL A 86 -10.47 -19.20 4.04
C VAL A 86 -10.34 -20.72 4.12
N LYS A 87 -10.67 -21.31 5.26
CA LYS A 87 -10.73 -22.76 5.42
C LYS A 87 -12.16 -23.27 5.35
N GLY A 88 -12.36 -24.33 4.58
CA GLY A 88 -13.55 -25.15 4.65
C GLY A 88 -13.57 -25.91 5.97
N LYS A 89 -14.73 -25.91 6.62
CA LYS A 89 -14.95 -26.07 8.06
C LYS A 89 -13.99 -27.01 8.82
N VAL A 90 -13.36 -26.45 9.87
CA VAL A 90 -13.10 -27.01 11.21
C VAL A 90 -13.44 -25.86 12.17
N ASN A 91 -14.28 -26.07 13.19
CA ASN A 91 -14.97 -25.00 13.93
C ASN A 91 -14.03 -24.13 14.79
N SER A 92 -14.25 -22.80 14.78
CA SER A 92 -13.95 -21.92 15.91
C SER A 92 -15.22 -21.70 16.74
N GLU A 93 -15.07 -21.68 18.07
CA GLU A 93 -16.14 -21.58 19.06
C GLU A 93 -17.01 -20.31 18.88
N SER A 94 -18.26 -20.39 18.40
CA SER A 94 -19.33 -19.48 18.91
C SER A 94 -20.78 -19.73 18.47
N SER A 95 -21.14 -20.57 17.49
CA SER A 95 -22.54 -21.04 17.44
C SER A 95 -22.77 -22.41 16.83
N LYS A 96 -23.76 -23.04 17.43
CA LYS A 96 -24.24 -24.35 17.08
C LYS A 96 -25.46 -24.21 16.18
N ALA A 97 -25.51 -24.95 15.07
CA ALA A 97 -26.65 -24.92 14.18
C ALA A 97 -27.89 -25.55 14.84
N PRO A 98 -29.04 -24.86 14.85
CA PRO A 98 -30.23 -25.38 15.51
C PRO A 98 -30.83 -26.55 14.72
N LEU A 99 -31.08 -27.66 15.41
CA LEU A 99 -31.71 -28.87 14.88
C LEU A 99 -32.86 -29.35 15.79
N ASP A 100 -34.02 -29.60 15.19
CA ASP A 100 -35.22 -30.09 15.86
C ASP A 100 -35.50 -31.54 15.41
N VAL A 101 -35.34 -32.52 16.30
CA VAL A 101 -35.51 -33.95 15.99
C VAL A 101 -36.77 -34.50 16.65
N ILE A 102 -37.63 -35.16 15.90
CA ILE A 102 -38.83 -35.85 16.40
C ILE A 102 -38.65 -37.35 16.15
N TYR A 103 -38.62 -38.13 17.21
CA TYR A 103 -38.75 -39.58 17.12
C TYR A 103 -40.23 -39.96 17.17
N VAL A 104 -40.66 -40.82 16.25
CA VAL A 104 -42.01 -41.39 16.20
C VAL A 104 -41.86 -42.89 16.37
N LEU A 105 -41.97 -43.35 17.61
CA LEU A 105 -41.68 -44.70 18.04
C LEU A 105 -42.96 -45.53 18.14
N ASP A 106 -43.00 -46.61 17.36
CA ASP A 106 -44.00 -47.66 17.46
C ASP A 106 -43.85 -48.38 18.80
N ARG A 107 -44.96 -48.55 19.50
CA ARG A 107 -45.05 -49.37 20.72
C ARG A 107 -46.12 -50.47 20.61
N SER A 108 -46.52 -50.84 19.39
CA SER A 108 -47.45 -51.94 19.13
C SER A 108 -47.00 -53.25 19.80
N GLY A 109 -47.93 -54.19 19.98
CA GLY A 109 -47.63 -55.49 20.59
C GLY A 109 -46.52 -56.27 19.88
N SER A 110 -46.36 -56.12 18.56
CA SER A 110 -45.31 -56.80 17.78
C SER A 110 -43.91 -56.26 18.05
N MET A 111 -43.77 -55.07 18.63
CA MET A 111 -42.50 -54.56 19.15
C MET A 111 -41.98 -55.38 20.35
N ALA A 112 -42.79 -56.30 20.90
CA ALA A 112 -42.36 -57.25 21.92
C ALA A 112 -41.58 -58.46 21.36
N TYR A 113 -41.61 -58.68 20.04
CA TYR A 113 -41.09 -59.90 19.41
C TYR A 113 -39.56 -59.91 19.27
N PRO A 114 -38.96 -61.08 18.97
CA PRO A 114 -37.56 -61.21 18.59
C PRO A 114 -37.19 -60.42 17.32
N MET A 115 -35.91 -60.08 17.18
CA MET A 115 -35.41 -59.34 16.00
C MET A 115 -35.44 -60.15 14.69
N ASP A 116 -35.36 -61.47 14.75
CA ASP A 116 -35.14 -62.34 13.59
C ASP A 116 -36.41 -63.05 13.05
N ARG A 117 -37.53 -62.99 13.78
CA ARG A 117 -38.79 -63.67 13.43
C ARG A 117 -40.03 -62.98 14.00
N ASP A 118 -41.19 -63.17 13.36
CA ASP A 118 -42.50 -62.75 13.86
C ASP A 118 -43.15 -63.89 14.66
N SER A 119 -42.97 -63.90 15.98
CA SER A 119 -43.47 -64.93 16.88
C SER A 119 -44.25 -64.31 18.03
N GLN A 120 -45.52 -64.70 18.22
CA GLN A 120 -46.35 -64.29 19.36
C GLN A 120 -46.13 -65.14 20.63
N ASN A 121 -45.08 -65.96 20.67
CA ASN A 121 -44.83 -66.84 21.81
C ASN A 121 -44.42 -66.05 23.04
N THR A 122 -45.23 -66.11 24.11
CA THR A 122 -45.04 -65.34 25.35
C THR A 122 -43.72 -65.59 26.05
N TRP A 123 -43.08 -66.75 25.85
CA TRP A 123 -41.76 -67.06 26.42
C TRP A 123 -40.59 -66.45 25.63
N GLU A 124 -40.79 -66.09 24.36
CA GLU A 124 -39.79 -65.44 23.50
C GLU A 124 -39.99 -63.92 23.41
N ASN A 125 -41.16 -63.42 23.80
CA ASN A 125 -41.53 -62.00 23.75
C ASN A 125 -40.91 -61.20 24.89
N ASN A 126 -39.61 -60.97 24.81
CA ASN A 126 -38.81 -60.23 25.79
C ASN A 126 -38.68 -58.73 25.47
N GLY A 127 -39.27 -58.24 24.37
CA GLY A 127 -39.12 -56.85 23.94
C GLY A 127 -37.87 -56.55 23.14
N GLU A 128 -37.27 -57.54 22.48
CA GLU A 128 -36.04 -57.38 21.69
C GLU A 128 -36.12 -56.26 20.65
N ARG A 129 -37.18 -56.18 19.83
CA ARG A 129 -37.38 -55.09 18.86
C ARG A 129 -37.46 -53.72 19.55
N ARG A 130 -38.30 -53.60 20.57
CA ARG A 130 -38.41 -52.37 21.37
C ARG A 130 -37.06 -51.97 21.98
N ASN A 131 -36.32 -52.92 22.56
CA ASN A 131 -35.03 -52.66 23.19
C ASN A 131 -33.99 -52.22 22.15
N ALA A 132 -33.96 -52.85 20.97
CA ALA A 132 -33.09 -52.45 19.87
C ALA A 132 -33.43 -51.04 19.36
N ALA A 133 -34.71 -50.74 19.16
CA ALA A 133 -35.19 -49.40 18.80
C ALA A 133 -34.77 -48.35 19.84
N SER A 134 -34.96 -48.66 21.14
CA SER A 134 -34.56 -47.81 22.26
C SER A 134 -33.06 -47.54 22.26
N GLN A 135 -32.22 -48.57 22.14
CA GLN A 135 -30.76 -48.43 22.10
C GLN A 135 -30.31 -47.55 20.95
N ALA A 136 -30.89 -47.72 19.77
CA ALA A 136 -30.51 -46.97 18.59
C ALA A 136 -30.94 -45.49 18.66
N ILE A 137 -32.17 -45.21 19.14
CA ILE A 137 -32.61 -43.84 19.43
C ILE A 137 -31.71 -43.19 20.49
N ASN A 138 -31.35 -43.92 21.55
CA ASN A 138 -30.46 -43.40 22.60
C ASN A 138 -29.08 -43.06 22.03
N SER A 139 -28.51 -43.93 21.18
CA SER A 139 -27.22 -43.71 20.52
C SER A 139 -27.22 -42.46 19.64
N MET A 140 -28.22 -42.34 18.76
CA MET A 140 -28.38 -41.14 17.91
C MET A 140 -28.59 -39.88 18.76
N THR A 141 -29.43 -39.95 19.79
CA THR A 141 -29.74 -38.81 20.66
C THR A 141 -28.50 -38.30 21.39
N ASN A 142 -27.70 -39.20 21.98
CA ASN A 142 -26.45 -38.81 22.65
C ASN A 142 -25.48 -38.19 21.65
N THR A 143 -25.26 -38.84 20.49
CA THR A 143 -24.30 -38.36 19.50
C THR A 143 -24.69 -36.98 18.94
N LEU A 144 -25.97 -36.75 18.69
CA LEU A 144 -26.46 -35.44 18.27
C LEU A 144 -26.37 -34.39 19.37
N ALA A 145 -26.64 -34.76 20.63
CA ALA A 145 -26.54 -33.85 21.77
C ALA A 145 -25.08 -33.47 22.09
N ASP A 146 -24.15 -34.42 21.93
CA ASP A 146 -22.72 -34.25 22.15
C ASP A 146 -22.02 -33.54 20.97
N ASN A 147 -22.72 -33.34 19.85
CA ASN A 147 -22.16 -32.65 18.70
C ASN A 147 -21.90 -31.17 19.02
N GLU A 148 -20.63 -30.78 19.00
CA GLU A 148 -20.20 -29.41 19.31
C GLU A 148 -20.71 -28.37 18.32
N ASN A 149 -21.15 -28.79 17.13
CA ASN A 149 -21.62 -27.92 16.07
C ASN A 149 -23.16 -27.78 16.02
N LEU A 150 -23.92 -28.49 16.88
CA LEU A 150 -25.37 -28.54 16.81
C LEU A 150 -26.07 -28.15 18.13
N ASP A 151 -27.05 -27.26 18.03
CA ASP A 151 -27.96 -26.93 19.13
C ASP A 151 -29.22 -27.76 18.92
N VAL A 152 -29.18 -28.98 19.45
CA VAL A 152 -30.23 -29.98 19.20
C VAL A 152 -31.27 -29.95 20.31
N ARG A 153 -32.54 -30.02 19.90
CA ARG A 153 -33.63 -30.40 20.78
C ARG A 153 -34.44 -31.53 20.18
N PHE A 154 -34.99 -32.35 21.06
CA PHE A 154 -35.64 -33.60 20.72
C PHE A 154 -37.09 -33.57 21.19
N ALA A 155 -37.93 -34.35 20.52
CA ALA A 155 -39.25 -34.74 20.99
C ALA A 155 -39.48 -36.23 20.68
N LEU A 156 -40.34 -36.87 21.47
CA LEU A 156 -40.69 -38.28 21.30
C LEU A 156 -42.20 -38.45 21.29
N VAL A 157 -42.70 -38.99 20.19
CA VAL A 157 -44.06 -39.49 20.04
C VAL A 157 -44.01 -41.00 20.13
N THR A 158 -44.83 -41.58 21.01
CA THR A 158 -45.09 -43.03 21.00
C THR A 158 -46.48 -43.28 20.44
N PHE A 159 -46.64 -44.25 19.55
CA PHE A 159 -47.94 -44.58 18.99
C PHE A 159 -48.20 -46.09 19.01
N SER A 160 -49.47 -46.44 19.11
CA SER A 160 -49.99 -47.81 19.02
C SER A 160 -51.26 -47.78 18.17
N GLY A 161 -52.15 -48.74 18.36
CA GLY A 161 -53.55 -48.70 17.94
C GLY A 161 -54.42 -49.06 19.13
N ASN A 162 -55.65 -49.51 18.86
CA ASN A 162 -56.61 -49.89 19.89
C ASN A 162 -55.99 -50.91 20.88
N ARG A 163 -56.11 -50.60 22.18
CA ARG A 163 -55.59 -51.42 23.28
C ARG A 163 -56.57 -52.55 23.59
N SER A 164 -56.05 -53.75 23.80
CA SER A 164 -56.85 -54.95 24.13
C SER A 164 -57.33 -54.94 25.59
N ASP A 165 -57.91 -53.82 26.04
CA ASP A 165 -58.40 -53.67 27.41
C ASP A 165 -59.85 -54.15 27.42
N TYR A 166 -60.07 -55.48 27.40
CA TYR A 166 -61.41 -56.05 27.49
C TYR A 166 -62.03 -55.74 28.86
N TRP A 167 -62.98 -54.79 28.89
CA TRP A 167 -63.82 -54.49 30.05
C TRP A 167 -65.23 -55.05 29.85
N PRO A 168 -65.90 -55.60 30.88
CA PRO A 168 -67.31 -55.99 30.77
C PRO A 168 -68.18 -54.74 30.53
N GLY A 169 -68.52 -54.47 29.26
CA GLY A 169 -69.22 -53.26 28.82
C GLY A 169 -68.74 -52.68 27.47
N GLY A 170 -67.64 -53.18 26.89
CA GLY A 170 -67.11 -52.76 25.59
C GLY A 170 -65.75 -52.04 25.66
N TYR A 171 -65.11 -51.90 24.49
CA TYR A 171 -63.80 -51.25 24.33
C TYR A 171 -63.89 -49.75 24.65
N ARG A 172 -62.99 -49.22 25.48
CA ARG A 172 -62.83 -47.76 25.66
C ARG A 172 -61.85 -47.24 24.63
N ASP A 173 -62.37 -46.86 23.47
CA ASP A 173 -61.65 -46.08 22.46
C ASP A 173 -62.13 -44.63 22.54
N ASP A 174 -61.21 -43.67 22.44
CA ASP A 174 -61.50 -42.24 22.42
C ASP A 174 -60.98 -41.67 21.09
N ALA A 175 -61.68 -40.70 20.51
CA ALA A 175 -61.26 -40.14 19.23
C ALA A 175 -59.83 -39.55 19.30
N TRP A 176 -58.98 -39.93 18.35
CA TRP A 176 -57.59 -39.45 18.18
C TRP A 176 -56.62 -39.78 19.32
N ASN A 177 -56.79 -40.92 20.01
CA ASN A 177 -56.02 -41.30 21.20
C ASN A 177 -54.85 -42.31 20.99
N ASP A 178 -54.63 -42.81 19.77
CA ASP A 178 -53.65 -43.87 19.47
C ASP A 178 -52.18 -43.40 19.51
N ALA A 179 -51.92 -42.11 19.72
CA ALA A 179 -50.57 -41.57 19.83
C ALA A 179 -50.47 -40.59 21.01
N LYS A 180 -49.30 -40.59 21.65
CA LYS A 180 -48.98 -39.72 22.79
C LYS A 180 -47.65 -39.03 22.54
N ILE A 181 -47.58 -37.74 22.82
CA ILE A 181 -46.30 -37.04 23.01
C ILE A 181 -45.74 -37.52 24.35
N ALA A 182 -44.83 -38.49 24.30
CA ALA A 182 -44.16 -39.03 25.49
C ALA A 182 -43.18 -38.00 26.07
N VAL A 183 -42.52 -37.25 25.20
CA VAL A 183 -41.62 -36.15 25.55
C VAL A 183 -41.87 -34.99 24.60
N ASN A 184 -42.25 -33.83 25.15
CA ASN A 184 -42.32 -32.59 24.38
C ASN A 184 -40.90 -32.01 24.19
N TRP A 185 -40.74 -30.99 23.36
CA TRP A 185 -39.44 -30.39 23.03
C TRP A 185 -38.51 -30.21 24.24
N THR A 186 -37.34 -30.85 24.19
CA THR A 186 -36.33 -30.83 25.25
C THR A 186 -34.92 -30.86 24.67
N ASN A 187 -33.99 -30.17 25.31
CA ASN A 187 -32.55 -30.23 24.97
C ASN A 187 -31.81 -31.27 25.84
N GLN A 188 -32.54 -32.00 26.69
CA GLN A 188 -31.98 -33.01 27.60
C GLN A 188 -32.10 -34.40 26.95
N ALA A 189 -31.00 -34.94 26.44
CA ALA A 189 -30.94 -36.28 25.86
C ALA A 189 -31.54 -37.34 26.80
N SER A 190 -31.25 -37.23 28.11
CA SER A 190 -31.77 -38.13 29.14
C SER A 190 -33.30 -38.16 29.23
N ALA A 191 -33.99 -37.06 28.94
CA ALA A 191 -35.45 -37.01 28.95
C ALA A 191 -36.05 -37.90 27.85
N ILE A 192 -35.39 -37.98 26.68
CA ILE A 192 -35.76 -38.92 25.61
C ILE A 192 -35.44 -40.34 26.06
N MET A 193 -34.19 -40.61 26.47
CA MET A 193 -33.73 -41.96 26.81
C MET A 193 -34.58 -42.65 27.88
N ASN A 194 -35.12 -41.89 28.84
CA ASN A 194 -35.99 -42.40 29.90
C ASN A 194 -37.38 -42.85 29.40
N GLN A 195 -37.73 -42.58 28.14
CA GLN A 195 -39.06 -42.84 27.56
C GLN A 195 -39.01 -43.69 26.27
N THR A 196 -37.84 -44.14 25.82
CA THR A 196 -37.68 -44.89 24.54
C THR A 196 -37.98 -46.39 24.63
N SER A 197 -38.36 -46.92 25.81
CA SER A 197 -38.80 -48.32 25.98
C SER A 197 -40.21 -48.41 26.59
N PRO A 198 -41.25 -47.87 25.91
CA PRO A 198 -42.63 -47.95 26.37
C PRO A 198 -43.14 -49.40 26.34
N GLU A 199 -44.05 -49.78 27.23
CA GLU A 199 -44.69 -51.10 27.15
C GLU A 199 -45.31 -51.36 25.77
N SER A 200 -45.13 -52.57 25.25
CA SER A 200 -45.62 -52.97 23.94
C SER A 200 -47.08 -53.40 24.03
N ASP A 201 -47.99 -52.63 23.43
CA ASP A 201 -49.44 -52.81 23.53
C ASP A 201 -50.20 -52.47 22.24
N GLY A 202 -51.38 -53.08 22.06
CA GLY A 202 -52.28 -52.78 20.94
C GLY A 202 -51.74 -53.14 19.56
N GLY A 203 -52.39 -52.61 18.51
CA GLY A 203 -51.91 -52.72 17.13
C GLY A 203 -51.10 -51.49 16.68
N THR A 204 -51.06 -51.23 15.37
CA THR A 204 -50.13 -50.27 14.77
C THR A 204 -50.87 -49.23 13.92
N ASN A 205 -50.96 -47.99 14.39
CA ASN A 205 -51.62 -46.88 13.67
C ASN A 205 -50.61 -45.81 13.21
N TYR A 206 -50.10 -45.93 11.98
CA TYR A 206 -49.15 -44.97 11.41
C TYR A 206 -49.70 -43.55 11.34
N GLN A 207 -50.98 -43.43 10.97
CA GLN A 207 -51.65 -42.13 10.85
C GLN A 207 -51.61 -41.37 12.18
N ALA A 208 -51.75 -42.07 13.31
CA ALA A 208 -51.70 -41.46 14.63
C ALA A 208 -50.32 -40.89 14.97
N GLY A 209 -49.26 -41.67 14.78
CA GLY A 209 -47.88 -41.22 15.01
C GLY A 209 -47.52 -40.00 14.16
N ILE A 210 -47.85 -40.04 12.87
CA ILE A 210 -47.56 -38.97 11.91
C ILE A 210 -48.34 -37.69 12.24
N ARG A 211 -49.62 -37.81 12.62
CA ARG A 211 -50.46 -36.67 13.03
C ARG A 211 -49.87 -35.97 14.25
N SER A 212 -49.44 -36.72 15.26
CA SER A 212 -48.81 -36.16 16.46
C SER A 212 -47.47 -35.48 16.16
N ALA A 213 -46.65 -36.08 15.29
CA ALA A 213 -45.39 -35.48 14.83
C ALA A 213 -45.62 -34.15 14.08
N LYS A 214 -46.62 -34.06 13.21
CA LYS A 214 -47.02 -32.80 12.57
C LYS A 214 -47.43 -31.73 13.58
N GLY A 215 -48.14 -32.12 14.64
CA GLY A 215 -48.49 -31.22 15.74
C GLY A 215 -47.25 -30.58 16.38
N LEU A 216 -46.18 -31.37 16.60
CA LEU A 216 -44.91 -30.88 17.13
C LEU A 216 -44.15 -29.99 16.14
N LEU A 217 -44.18 -30.30 14.84
CA LEU A 217 -43.55 -29.48 13.79
C LEU A 217 -44.10 -28.05 13.73
N ASN A 218 -45.35 -27.82 14.14
CA ASN A 218 -45.91 -26.47 14.25
C ASN A 218 -45.18 -25.61 15.30
N GLY A 219 -44.50 -26.23 16.26
CA GLY A 219 -43.69 -25.57 17.30
C GLY A 219 -42.19 -25.54 17.00
N LYS A 220 -41.76 -25.84 15.75
CA LYS A 220 -40.35 -25.82 15.35
C LYS A 220 -39.74 -24.42 15.48
N ARG A 221 -38.42 -24.33 15.70
CA ARG A 221 -37.70 -23.04 15.67
C ARG A 221 -37.65 -22.51 14.24
N GLN A 222 -37.82 -21.19 14.06
CA GLN A 222 -37.91 -20.56 12.73
C GLN A 222 -36.72 -20.84 11.80
N ASN A 223 -35.53 -21.10 12.37
CA ASN A 223 -34.29 -21.33 11.62
C ASN A 223 -33.68 -22.71 11.87
N ALA A 224 -34.42 -23.63 12.52
CA ALA A 224 -33.92 -24.99 12.74
C ALA A 224 -34.23 -25.89 11.54
N LYS A 225 -33.23 -26.69 11.15
CA LYS A 225 -33.53 -27.90 10.37
C LYS A 225 -34.39 -28.83 11.22
N THR A 226 -35.26 -29.58 10.57
CA THR A 226 -36.19 -30.52 11.20
C THR A 226 -35.98 -31.93 10.69
N ALA A 227 -35.94 -32.91 11.59
CA ALA A 227 -35.86 -34.32 11.24
C ALA A 227 -36.98 -35.10 11.94
N VAL A 228 -37.71 -35.92 11.19
CA VAL A 228 -38.70 -36.85 11.71
C VAL A 228 -38.22 -38.27 11.43
N ILE A 229 -37.98 -39.04 12.50
CA ILE A 229 -37.50 -40.41 12.44
C ILE A 229 -38.60 -41.35 12.91
N PHE A 230 -39.19 -42.09 11.97
CA PHE A 230 -40.30 -43.00 12.20
C PHE A 230 -39.77 -44.42 12.37
N VAL A 231 -39.94 -45.00 13.56
CA VAL A 231 -39.37 -46.29 13.95
C VAL A 231 -40.48 -47.29 14.21
N SER A 232 -40.53 -48.39 13.46
CA SER A 232 -41.58 -49.41 13.54
C SER A 232 -41.07 -50.74 12.99
N ASP A 233 -41.79 -51.84 13.27
CA ASP A 233 -41.44 -53.18 12.79
C ASP A 233 -42.07 -53.56 11.45
N GLY A 234 -42.96 -52.73 10.89
CA GLY A 234 -43.22 -52.75 9.45
C GLY A 234 -44.68 -52.61 9.02
N ASP A 235 -45.63 -53.15 9.77
CA ASP A 235 -47.02 -53.28 9.29
C ASP A 235 -48.02 -52.43 10.10
N PRO A 236 -48.71 -51.45 9.47
CA PRO A 236 -49.86 -50.82 10.08
C PRO A 236 -51.04 -51.81 10.12
N THR A 237 -51.81 -51.80 11.19
CA THR A 237 -53.01 -52.65 11.36
C THR A 237 -54.25 -51.84 11.77
N PHE A 238 -54.07 -50.55 12.06
CA PHE A 238 -55.12 -49.61 12.42
C PHE A 238 -54.94 -48.25 11.72
N ARG A 239 -56.04 -47.49 11.68
CA ARG A 239 -56.16 -46.10 11.22
C ARG A 239 -57.31 -45.42 11.94
N TYR A 240 -57.47 -44.11 11.74
CA TYR A 240 -58.67 -43.40 12.19
C TYR A 240 -59.76 -43.36 11.12
N ARG A 241 -61.01 -43.49 11.56
CA ARG A 241 -62.19 -43.10 10.77
C ARG A 241 -62.34 -41.58 10.73
N SER A 242 -63.33 -41.10 9.98
CA SER A 242 -63.65 -39.68 9.89
C SER A 242 -64.06 -39.04 11.21
N ASP A 243 -64.66 -39.82 12.13
CA ASP A 243 -65.04 -39.37 13.48
C ASP A 243 -63.87 -39.43 14.49
N GLY A 244 -62.70 -39.89 14.05
CA GLY A 244 -61.48 -39.97 14.85
C GLY A 244 -61.34 -41.24 15.67
N TYR A 245 -62.33 -42.14 15.68
CA TYR A 245 -62.20 -43.43 16.35
C TYR A 245 -61.38 -44.41 15.52
N THR A 246 -60.78 -45.37 16.22
CA THR A 246 -59.86 -46.34 15.66
C THR A 246 -60.60 -47.41 14.85
N GLU A 247 -60.03 -47.77 13.69
CA GLU A 247 -60.56 -48.77 12.76
C GLU A 247 -59.45 -49.67 12.25
N GLY A 248 -59.71 -50.97 12.26
CA GLY A 248 -58.76 -52.00 11.88
C GLY A 248 -59.06 -53.31 12.61
N ASN A 249 -58.35 -54.36 12.24
CA ASN A 249 -58.49 -55.69 12.85
C ASN A 249 -57.32 -56.03 13.80
N GLY A 250 -56.32 -55.14 13.91
CA GLY A 250 -55.13 -55.33 14.75
C GLY A 250 -54.18 -56.42 14.30
N SER A 251 -54.44 -57.08 13.16
CA SER A 251 -53.71 -58.27 12.71
C SER A 251 -53.07 -58.10 11.33
N SER A 252 -53.70 -57.38 10.40
CA SER A 252 -53.22 -57.21 9.03
C SER A 252 -53.80 -55.95 8.36
N ASP A 253 -53.23 -55.56 7.22
CA ASP A 253 -53.74 -54.48 6.34
C ASP A 253 -54.04 -55.03 4.94
N GLU A 254 -54.90 -56.06 4.90
CA GLU A 254 -55.24 -56.79 3.67
C GLU A 254 -55.90 -55.91 2.60
N ASP A 255 -56.66 -54.89 3.02
CA ASP A 255 -57.30 -53.94 2.11
C ASP A 255 -56.44 -52.68 1.83
N GLY A 256 -55.24 -52.60 2.42
CA GLY A 256 -54.28 -51.52 2.24
C GLY A 256 -54.71 -50.17 2.80
N LYS A 257 -55.85 -50.09 3.51
CA LYS A 257 -56.42 -48.81 3.96
C LYS A 257 -55.61 -48.18 5.08
N SER A 258 -55.02 -48.98 5.97
CA SER A 258 -54.25 -48.48 7.11
C SER A 258 -52.92 -47.89 6.64
N LEU A 259 -52.22 -48.55 5.71
CA LEU A 259 -51.07 -47.95 5.04
C LEU A 259 -51.45 -46.68 4.26
N LYS A 260 -52.55 -46.72 3.50
CA LYS A 260 -53.02 -45.54 2.75
C LYS A 260 -53.25 -44.35 3.69
N ALA A 261 -53.88 -44.54 4.84
CA ALA A 261 -54.09 -43.48 5.82
C ALA A 261 -52.77 -42.88 6.34
N GLY A 262 -51.75 -43.72 6.57
CA GLY A 262 -50.40 -43.26 6.93
C GLY A 262 -49.74 -42.44 5.80
N LYS A 263 -49.82 -42.92 4.56
CA LYS A 263 -49.29 -42.21 3.37
C LYS A 263 -49.96 -40.86 3.17
N ASP A 264 -51.28 -40.82 3.24
CA ASP A 264 -52.05 -39.58 3.13
C ASP A 264 -51.68 -38.60 4.25
N ALA A 265 -51.40 -39.11 5.46
CA ALA A 265 -50.99 -38.29 6.59
C ALA A 265 -49.57 -37.72 6.46
N VAL A 266 -48.64 -38.36 5.75
CA VAL A 266 -47.27 -37.84 5.58
C VAL A 266 -47.10 -37.00 4.32
N ALA A 267 -47.98 -37.14 3.33
CA ALA A 267 -47.85 -36.51 2.01
C ALA A 267 -47.64 -34.99 2.01
N ASP A 268 -48.24 -34.29 2.97
CA ASP A 268 -48.13 -32.83 3.15
C ASP A 268 -47.22 -32.41 4.33
N MET A 269 -46.51 -33.35 4.97
CA MET A 269 -45.55 -33.03 6.04
C MET A 269 -44.36 -32.23 5.50
N GLN A 270 -44.19 -31.01 6.00
CA GLN A 270 -43.04 -30.16 5.68
C GLN A 270 -41.93 -30.31 6.73
N THR A 271 -40.87 -31.02 6.37
CA THR A 271 -39.69 -31.22 7.20
C THR A 271 -38.45 -31.33 6.32
N ASP A 272 -37.25 -31.06 6.86
CA ASP A 272 -36.02 -31.18 6.07
C ASP A 272 -35.66 -32.65 5.85
N TYR A 273 -35.93 -33.51 6.83
CA TYR A 273 -35.64 -34.94 6.77
C TYR A 273 -36.81 -35.79 7.28
N PHE A 274 -37.25 -36.76 6.48
CA PHE A 274 -38.20 -37.79 6.91
C PHE A 274 -37.61 -39.18 6.66
N PHE A 275 -37.32 -39.92 7.73
CA PHE A 275 -36.71 -41.24 7.62
C PHE A 275 -37.57 -42.29 8.31
N THR A 276 -37.74 -43.44 7.66
CA THR A 276 -38.30 -44.63 8.30
C THR A 276 -37.19 -45.62 8.64
N VAL A 277 -37.30 -46.24 9.81
CA VAL A 277 -36.34 -47.22 10.30
C VAL A 277 -37.10 -48.46 10.72
N GLY A 278 -36.90 -49.55 9.98
CA GLY A 278 -37.48 -50.84 10.28
C GLY A 278 -36.75 -51.53 11.43
N VAL A 279 -37.46 -52.21 12.32
CA VAL A 279 -36.88 -53.02 13.41
C VAL A 279 -37.46 -54.43 13.39
N GLY A 280 -36.64 -55.46 13.20
CA GLY A 280 -37.10 -56.85 13.02
C GLY A 280 -36.76 -57.45 11.64
N PRO A 281 -37.53 -58.42 11.12
CA PRO A 281 -37.26 -59.01 9.80
C PRO A 281 -37.46 -58.02 8.63
N SER A 282 -36.52 -57.95 7.68
CA SER A 282 -36.62 -57.01 6.53
C SER A 282 -37.82 -57.22 5.62
N GLY A 283 -38.41 -58.43 5.65
CA GLY A 283 -39.62 -58.74 4.88
C GLY A 283 -40.78 -57.80 5.20
N ASN A 284 -40.80 -57.23 6.41
CA ASN A 284 -41.90 -56.41 6.90
C ASN A 284 -41.76 -54.93 6.51
N TYR A 285 -40.59 -54.51 6.02
CA TYR A 285 -40.28 -53.09 5.83
C TYR A 285 -40.83 -52.50 4.53
N LYS A 286 -41.42 -53.31 3.64
CA LYS A 286 -41.95 -52.81 2.36
C LYS A 286 -42.91 -51.64 2.57
N LYS A 287 -43.78 -51.72 3.58
CA LYS A 287 -44.74 -50.66 3.89
C LYS A 287 -44.08 -49.42 4.50
N LEU A 288 -42.99 -49.58 5.25
CA LEU A 288 -42.17 -48.46 5.75
C LEU A 288 -41.43 -47.74 4.62
N THR A 289 -40.95 -48.49 3.62
CA THR A 289 -40.38 -47.90 2.40
C THR A 289 -41.44 -47.15 1.61
N ASP A 290 -42.61 -47.74 1.45
CA ASP A 290 -43.76 -47.11 0.79
C ASP A 290 -44.24 -45.84 1.54
N LEU A 291 -44.16 -45.82 2.87
CA LEU A 291 -44.46 -44.64 3.70
C LEU A 291 -43.41 -43.54 3.51
N ALA A 292 -42.11 -43.87 3.59
CA ALA A 292 -41.03 -42.91 3.37
C ALA A 292 -41.12 -42.23 2.00
N ASN A 293 -41.36 -43.02 0.95
CA ASN A 293 -41.52 -42.51 -0.42
C ASN A 293 -42.77 -41.62 -0.60
N SER A 294 -43.72 -41.66 0.34
CA SER A 294 -44.91 -40.80 0.31
C SER A 294 -44.66 -39.45 0.96
N ALA A 295 -43.53 -39.23 1.64
CA ALA A 295 -43.15 -37.96 2.27
C ALA A 295 -42.59 -36.94 1.26
N VAL A 296 -43.33 -36.70 0.17
CA VAL A 296 -42.86 -35.95 -1.03
C VAL A 296 -42.55 -34.47 -0.78
N LYS A 297 -43.00 -33.89 0.33
CA LYS A 297 -42.68 -32.52 0.75
C LYS A 297 -41.52 -32.43 1.74
N ALA A 298 -40.94 -33.57 2.14
CA ALA A 298 -39.71 -33.56 2.90
C ALA A 298 -38.53 -33.20 1.98
N GLY A 299 -37.57 -32.41 2.48
CA GLY A 299 -36.36 -32.07 1.71
C GLY A 299 -35.57 -33.32 1.28
N LYS A 300 -35.48 -34.30 2.19
CA LYS A 300 -34.94 -35.63 1.92
C LYS A 300 -35.77 -36.69 2.64
N HIS A 301 -36.01 -37.82 1.97
CA HIS A 301 -36.65 -38.98 2.57
C HIS A 301 -35.98 -40.29 2.18
N ALA A 302 -35.94 -41.25 3.10
CA ALA A 302 -35.35 -42.56 2.89
C ALA A 302 -35.90 -43.59 3.89
N SER A 303 -35.72 -44.87 3.58
CA SER A 303 -36.08 -45.99 4.45
C SER A 303 -34.84 -46.83 4.72
N TYR A 304 -34.64 -47.19 5.98
CA TYR A 304 -33.47 -47.95 6.42
C TYR A 304 -33.89 -49.24 7.11
N ALA A 305 -33.08 -50.28 6.93
CA ALA A 305 -33.33 -51.60 7.48
C ALA A 305 -32.56 -51.80 8.79
N GLY A 306 -33.25 -52.05 9.90
CA GLY A 306 -32.67 -52.44 11.18
C GLY A 306 -32.78 -53.94 11.44
N THR A 307 -32.44 -54.77 10.44
CA THR A 307 -32.53 -56.24 10.56
C THR A 307 -31.62 -56.85 11.62
N THR A 308 -30.59 -56.10 12.01
CA THR A 308 -29.68 -56.40 13.10
C THR A 308 -29.40 -55.10 13.83
N LEU A 309 -28.92 -55.19 15.08
CA LEU A 309 -28.49 -54.01 15.83
C LEU A 309 -27.41 -53.20 15.06
N ALA A 310 -26.52 -53.87 14.32
CA ALA A 310 -25.49 -53.21 13.52
C ALA A 310 -26.06 -52.44 12.32
N ASN A 311 -27.01 -53.02 11.59
CA ASN A 311 -27.67 -52.33 10.47
C ASN A 311 -28.55 -51.17 10.95
N LEU A 312 -29.17 -51.34 12.12
CA LEU A 312 -29.92 -50.29 12.79
C LEU A 312 -28.99 -49.12 13.17
N ASN A 313 -27.85 -49.39 13.81
CA ASN A 313 -26.87 -48.35 14.14
C ASN A 313 -26.33 -47.65 12.89
N LYS A 314 -26.00 -48.40 11.84
CA LYS A 314 -25.56 -47.82 10.55
C LYS A 314 -26.63 -46.92 9.92
N ALA A 315 -27.90 -47.32 9.98
CA ALA A 315 -29.00 -46.47 9.50
C ALA A 315 -29.01 -45.13 10.24
N PHE A 316 -28.83 -45.16 11.55
CA PHE A 316 -28.76 -43.95 12.37
C PHE A 316 -27.48 -43.13 12.13
N ASP A 317 -26.34 -43.76 11.85
CA ASP A 317 -25.10 -43.07 11.43
C ASP A 317 -25.27 -42.36 10.08
N ASP A 318 -25.88 -43.04 9.10
CA ASP A 318 -26.16 -42.48 7.78
C ASP A 318 -27.14 -41.31 7.87
N ILE A 319 -28.15 -41.42 8.73
CA ILE A 319 -29.10 -40.33 9.04
C ILE A 319 -28.36 -39.17 9.70
N GLN A 320 -27.50 -39.43 10.68
CA GLN A 320 -26.69 -38.42 11.36
C GLN A 320 -25.84 -37.66 10.35
N LYS A 321 -25.08 -38.36 9.50
CA LYS A 321 -24.22 -37.73 8.49
C LYS A 321 -24.99 -36.79 7.57
N GLN A 322 -26.20 -37.18 7.19
CA GLN A 322 -27.07 -36.36 6.33
C GLN A 322 -27.66 -35.14 7.04
N ILE A 323 -27.89 -35.24 8.35
CA ILE A 323 -28.40 -34.15 9.18
C ILE A 323 -27.27 -33.17 9.53
N THR A 324 -26.05 -33.65 9.74
CA THR A 324 -24.88 -32.86 10.17
C THR A 324 -24.05 -32.29 9.01
N GLU A 325 -24.41 -32.53 7.75
CA GLU A 325 -23.75 -31.88 6.61
C GLU A 325 -24.10 -30.39 6.61
N LEU A 326 -23.14 -29.59 7.05
CA LEU A 326 -23.24 -28.16 7.29
C LEU A 326 -22.30 -27.45 6.29
N ALA A 327 -22.77 -27.30 5.05
CA ALA A 327 -21.97 -26.75 3.96
C ALA A 327 -22.13 -25.23 3.84
N CYS A 328 -21.00 -24.52 3.68
CA CYS A 328 -20.98 -23.12 3.27
C CYS A 328 -20.93 -23.03 1.75
N THR A 329 -21.82 -22.23 1.16
CA THR A 329 -21.93 -22.01 -0.29
C THR A 329 -21.89 -20.53 -0.63
N ASN A 330 -21.91 -20.19 -1.92
CA ASN A 330 -21.91 -18.81 -2.41
C ASN A 330 -20.78 -17.96 -1.80
N VAL A 331 -19.59 -18.56 -1.74
CA VAL A 331 -18.43 -17.95 -1.09
C VAL A 331 -17.81 -16.91 -2.01
N THR A 332 -17.42 -15.77 -1.46
CA THR A 332 -16.69 -14.73 -2.19
C THR A 332 -15.72 -14.05 -1.25
N ILE A 333 -14.48 -13.88 -1.70
CA ILE A 333 -13.50 -13.01 -1.04
C ILE A 333 -13.33 -11.77 -1.91
N SER A 334 -13.37 -10.59 -1.29
CA SER A 334 -13.11 -9.32 -1.96
C SER A 334 -12.24 -8.43 -1.09
N ASP A 335 -11.15 -7.93 -1.65
CA ASP A 335 -10.16 -7.12 -0.94
C ASP A 335 -9.78 -5.87 -1.75
N PRO A 336 -10.44 -4.73 -1.49
CA PRO A 336 -10.08 -3.45 -2.08
C PRO A 336 -8.74 -2.95 -1.54
N LEU A 337 -7.76 -2.74 -2.42
CA LEU A 337 -6.45 -2.22 -2.07
C LEU A 337 -6.54 -0.78 -1.57
N SER A 338 -5.67 -0.40 -0.64
CA SER A 338 -5.58 0.98 -0.15
C SER A 338 -4.94 1.87 -1.22
N GLU A 339 -4.96 3.18 -1.01
CA GLU A 339 -4.18 4.09 -1.86
C GLU A 339 -2.66 3.93 -1.72
N ASN A 340 -2.20 3.23 -0.68
CA ASN A 340 -0.78 3.08 -0.37
C ASN A 340 -0.11 1.95 -1.17
N VAL A 341 -0.89 1.09 -1.84
CA VAL A 341 -0.36 -0.03 -2.62
C VAL A 341 -1.08 -0.15 -3.96
N GLU A 342 -0.39 -0.77 -4.91
CA GLU A 342 -0.93 -1.14 -6.22
C GLU A 342 -0.44 -2.52 -6.62
N MET A 343 -1.12 -3.15 -7.58
CA MET A 343 -0.67 -4.43 -8.12
C MET A 343 0.64 -4.27 -8.90
N VAL A 344 1.56 -5.21 -8.73
CA VAL A 344 2.80 -5.26 -9.52
C VAL A 344 2.47 -5.50 -10.99
N LYS A 345 3.21 -4.85 -11.89
CA LYS A 345 3.11 -5.04 -13.34
C LYS A 345 4.21 -5.99 -13.83
N GLY A 346 3.88 -6.84 -14.79
CA GLY A 346 4.83 -7.69 -15.52
C GLY A 346 5.68 -6.88 -16.51
N ALA A 347 6.63 -7.55 -17.14
CA ALA A 347 7.52 -6.95 -18.14
C ALA A 347 6.77 -6.43 -19.40
N ASP A 348 5.56 -6.95 -19.64
CA ASP A 348 4.64 -6.52 -20.69
C ASP A 348 3.83 -5.26 -20.33
N GLY A 349 4.01 -4.73 -19.11
CA GLY A 349 3.29 -3.56 -18.59
C GLY A 349 1.89 -3.88 -18.04
N ASN A 350 1.43 -5.12 -18.13
CA ASN A 350 0.13 -5.54 -17.59
C ASN A 350 0.24 -5.89 -16.11
N VAL A 351 -0.87 -5.74 -15.38
CA VAL A 351 -0.95 -6.16 -13.98
C VAL A 351 -0.76 -7.68 -13.87
N LEU A 352 0.08 -8.12 -12.93
CA LEU A 352 0.21 -9.54 -12.60
C LEU A 352 -1.09 -10.05 -12.00
N ALA A 353 -1.67 -11.08 -12.63
CA ALA A 353 -2.94 -11.65 -12.19
C ALA A 353 -2.79 -12.36 -10.82
N PRO A 354 -3.75 -12.17 -9.90
CA PRO A 354 -3.80 -12.95 -8.66
C PRO A 354 -3.86 -14.46 -8.94
N GLN A 355 -3.28 -15.25 -8.05
CA GLN A 355 -3.20 -16.70 -8.14
C GLN A 355 -4.09 -17.36 -7.10
N VAL A 356 -4.61 -18.55 -7.42
CA VAL A 356 -5.35 -19.39 -6.48
C VAL A 356 -4.48 -20.57 -6.08
N GLN A 357 -4.41 -20.85 -4.77
CA GLN A 357 -3.85 -22.09 -4.24
C GLN A 357 -4.91 -22.76 -3.37
N ILE A 358 -5.08 -24.07 -3.54
CA ILE A 358 -6.04 -24.88 -2.77
C ILE A 358 -5.29 -26.08 -2.21
N PHE A 359 -5.54 -26.39 -0.95
CA PHE A 359 -5.00 -27.56 -0.27
C PHE A 359 -6.14 -28.40 0.27
N ASP A 360 -6.06 -29.72 0.11
CA ASP A 360 -7.00 -30.66 0.74
C ASP A 360 -6.77 -30.76 2.26
N ALA A 361 -7.62 -31.53 2.96
CA ALA A 361 -7.50 -31.74 4.40
C ALA A 361 -6.19 -32.40 4.86
N SER A 362 -5.43 -33.01 3.96
CA SER A 362 -4.11 -33.60 4.23
C SER A 362 -2.95 -32.66 3.86
N GLY A 363 -3.25 -31.45 3.35
CA GLY A 363 -2.26 -30.47 2.91
C GLY A 363 -1.73 -30.70 1.49
N ASN A 364 -2.35 -31.57 0.68
CA ASN A 364 -1.92 -31.76 -0.71
C ASN A 364 -2.54 -30.69 -1.62
N PRO A 365 -1.80 -30.18 -2.62
CA PRO A 365 -2.33 -29.19 -3.55
C PRO A 365 -3.44 -29.78 -4.42
N VAL A 366 -4.50 -28.99 -4.62
CA VAL A 366 -5.64 -29.29 -5.49
C VAL A 366 -5.70 -28.24 -6.59
N ASN A 367 -5.94 -28.69 -7.83
CA ASN A 367 -6.03 -27.79 -8.97
C ASN A 367 -7.34 -26.98 -8.92
N ALA A 368 -7.21 -25.65 -8.79
CA ALA A 368 -8.35 -24.73 -8.71
C ALA A 368 -9.24 -24.75 -9.96
N ALA A 369 -8.66 -24.99 -11.14
CA ALA A 369 -9.41 -25.03 -12.40
C ALA A 369 -10.41 -26.20 -12.43
N ASP A 370 -10.06 -27.34 -11.84
CA ASP A 370 -10.93 -28.52 -11.77
C ASP A 370 -12.18 -28.26 -10.91
N LEU A 371 -12.10 -27.28 -10.01
CA LEU A 371 -13.18 -26.84 -9.13
C LEU A 371 -13.91 -25.58 -9.66
N GLY A 372 -13.46 -25.01 -10.78
CA GLY A 372 -14.00 -23.76 -11.33
C GLY A 372 -13.76 -22.53 -10.45
N ILE A 373 -12.79 -22.59 -9.53
CA ILE A 373 -12.46 -21.49 -8.63
C ILE A 373 -11.41 -20.60 -9.30
N THR A 374 -11.65 -19.30 -9.26
CA THR A 374 -10.81 -18.31 -9.98
C THR A 374 -10.46 -17.13 -9.08
N ALA A 375 -9.38 -16.43 -9.43
CA ALA A 375 -9.04 -15.15 -8.84
C ALA A 375 -8.93 -14.07 -9.92
N SER A 376 -9.21 -12.83 -9.54
CA SER A 376 -9.23 -11.70 -10.44
C SER A 376 -8.85 -10.41 -9.73
N TYR A 377 -8.38 -9.43 -10.50
CA TYR A 377 -8.21 -8.05 -10.05
C TYR A 377 -9.14 -7.14 -10.83
N ASP A 378 -9.99 -6.40 -10.12
CA ASP A 378 -10.89 -5.41 -10.69
C ASP A 378 -10.25 -4.03 -10.58
N SER A 379 -9.82 -3.47 -11.71
CA SER A 379 -9.12 -2.18 -11.76
C SER A 379 -10.01 -0.99 -11.40
N ALA A 380 -11.34 -1.10 -11.56
CA ALA A 380 -12.25 0.01 -11.27
C ALA A 380 -12.45 0.17 -9.76
N SER A 381 -12.61 -0.95 -9.06
CA SER A 381 -12.72 -0.99 -7.59
C SER A 381 -11.38 -1.23 -6.88
N LYS A 382 -10.27 -1.35 -7.63
CA LYS A 382 -8.93 -1.72 -7.13
C LYS A 382 -8.96 -2.94 -6.21
N SER A 383 -9.77 -3.94 -6.54
CA SER A 383 -10.06 -5.06 -5.64
C SER A 383 -9.52 -6.38 -6.14
N VAL A 384 -8.79 -7.09 -5.28
CA VAL A 384 -8.44 -8.51 -5.47
C VAL A 384 -9.65 -9.35 -5.06
N LYS A 385 -10.04 -10.31 -5.89
CA LYS A 385 -11.22 -11.13 -5.66
C LYS A 385 -10.92 -12.60 -5.88
N MET A 386 -11.57 -13.46 -5.09
CA MET A 386 -11.62 -14.91 -5.30
C MET A 386 -13.08 -15.33 -5.44
N GLN A 387 -13.38 -15.97 -6.57
CA GLN A 387 -14.74 -16.36 -6.94
C GLN A 387 -14.88 -17.88 -6.97
N PHE A 388 -15.94 -18.35 -6.34
CA PHE A 388 -16.36 -19.75 -6.31
C PHE A 388 -17.61 -19.91 -7.18
N PRO A 389 -17.85 -21.10 -7.77
CA PRO A 389 -19.15 -21.40 -8.37
C PRO A 389 -20.28 -21.24 -7.33
N ALA A 390 -21.46 -20.78 -7.75
CA ALA A 390 -22.55 -20.41 -6.83
C ALA A 390 -23.05 -21.59 -5.97
N ASP A 391 -23.04 -22.80 -6.52
CA ASP A 391 -23.42 -24.05 -5.87
C ASP A 391 -22.23 -24.80 -5.25
N TYR A 392 -21.00 -24.25 -5.34
CA TYR A 392 -19.83 -24.84 -4.73
C TYR A 392 -19.96 -24.82 -3.20
N LYS A 393 -19.76 -25.99 -2.60
CA LYS A 393 -19.72 -26.20 -1.15
C LYS A 393 -18.27 -26.27 -0.70
N LEU A 394 -17.86 -25.41 0.24
CA LEU A 394 -16.53 -25.54 0.84
C LEU A 394 -16.35 -26.93 1.45
N GLN A 395 -15.33 -27.64 0.98
CA GLN A 395 -14.98 -28.98 1.47
C GLN A 395 -14.38 -28.90 2.88
N GLU A 396 -14.76 -29.81 3.77
CA GLU A 396 -14.25 -29.90 5.13
C GLU A 396 -12.71 -30.06 5.14
N GLY A 397 -12.02 -29.27 5.97
CA GLY A 397 -10.56 -29.29 6.10
C GLY A 397 -9.78 -28.68 4.93
N TYR A 398 -10.41 -28.29 3.83
CA TYR A 398 -9.71 -27.68 2.69
C TYR A 398 -9.30 -26.24 3.03
N THR A 399 -8.15 -25.80 2.51
CA THR A 399 -7.70 -24.40 2.60
C THR A 399 -7.72 -23.77 1.21
N TYR A 400 -8.32 -22.60 1.10
CA TYR A 400 -8.45 -21.84 -0.15
C TYR A 400 -7.73 -20.50 0.01
N GLU A 401 -6.76 -20.23 -0.86
CA GLU A 401 -5.92 -19.04 -0.80
C GLU A 401 -5.97 -18.27 -2.11
N VAL A 402 -6.09 -16.95 -2.02
CA VAL A 402 -5.82 -16.01 -3.12
C VAL A 402 -4.57 -15.20 -2.80
N ILE A 403 -3.63 -15.16 -3.75
CA ILE A 403 -2.33 -14.50 -3.59
C ILE A 403 -2.18 -13.44 -4.68
N ALA A 404 -1.91 -12.20 -4.29
CA ALA A 404 -1.66 -11.08 -5.18
C ALA A 404 -0.31 -10.43 -4.88
N LYS A 405 0.46 -10.11 -5.92
CA LYS A 405 1.73 -9.39 -5.76
C LYS A 405 1.49 -7.88 -5.84
N ILE A 406 1.80 -7.15 -4.77
CA ILE A 406 1.56 -5.70 -4.62
C ILE A 406 2.86 -4.94 -4.34
N GLN A 407 2.88 -3.64 -4.62
CA GLN A 407 4.00 -2.75 -4.34
C GLN A 407 3.52 -1.41 -3.76
N PRO A 408 4.35 -0.69 -2.98
CA PRO A 408 3.97 0.63 -2.48
C PRO A 408 3.79 1.66 -3.62
N THR A 409 2.78 2.52 -3.51
CA THR A 409 2.54 3.62 -4.46
C THR A 409 3.37 4.85 -4.12
N GLU A 410 3.51 5.80 -5.07
CA GLU A 410 4.08 7.13 -4.78
C GLU A 410 3.39 7.82 -3.59
N THR A 411 2.07 7.65 -3.44
CA THR A 411 1.30 8.18 -2.31
C THR A 411 1.81 7.65 -0.97
N ALA A 412 2.22 6.38 -0.87
CA ALA A 412 2.82 5.84 0.36
C ALA A 412 4.16 6.52 0.68
N TYR A 413 5.00 6.76 -0.32
CA TYR A 413 6.27 7.46 -0.13
C TYR A 413 6.08 8.93 0.25
N GLU A 414 5.09 9.62 -0.33
CA GLU A 414 4.73 11.00 0.03
C GLU A 414 4.26 11.11 1.49
N LYS A 415 3.40 10.18 1.93
CA LYS A 415 2.99 10.10 3.34
C LYS A 415 4.17 9.82 4.26
N TYR A 416 5.05 8.89 3.89
CA TYR A 416 6.24 8.60 4.70
C TYR A 416 7.15 9.82 4.85
N ARG A 417 7.36 10.58 3.76
CA ARG A 417 8.14 11.82 3.75
C ARG A 417 7.58 12.90 4.68
N THR A 418 6.26 12.95 4.84
CA THR A 418 5.57 14.04 5.53
C THR A 418 5.25 13.73 6.98
N SER A 419 4.86 12.48 7.29
CA SER A 419 4.38 12.10 8.63
C SER A 419 4.96 10.79 9.16
N GLY A 420 5.80 10.07 8.39
CA GLY A 420 6.22 8.71 8.75
C GLY A 420 5.05 7.72 8.72
N TYR A 421 5.17 6.61 9.46
CA TYR A 421 4.12 5.59 9.55
C TYR A 421 3.07 5.94 10.59
N THR A 422 1.80 5.86 10.20
CA THR A 422 0.65 6.22 11.04
C THR A 422 -0.29 5.06 11.32
N ASP A 423 -0.22 3.99 10.52
CA ASP A 423 -1.11 2.84 10.64
C ASP A 423 -0.45 1.76 11.52
N GLN A 424 -1.26 0.98 12.23
CA GLN A 424 -0.81 -0.06 13.15
C GLN A 424 -1.35 -1.41 12.66
N ALA A 425 -0.46 -2.36 12.38
CA ALA A 425 -0.86 -3.69 11.91
C ALA A 425 -1.46 -4.53 13.03
N ASP A 426 -2.46 -5.35 12.68
CA ASP A 426 -2.99 -6.37 13.58
C ASP A 426 -1.95 -7.49 13.80
N ALA A 427 -2.05 -8.20 14.92
CA ALA A 427 -1.20 -9.37 15.19
C ALA A 427 -1.50 -10.52 14.20
N GLY A 428 -0.44 -11.22 13.77
CA GLY A 428 -0.53 -12.35 12.84
C GLY A 428 -0.84 -11.97 11.39
N THR A 429 -0.45 -10.78 10.94
CA THR A 429 -0.76 -10.28 9.57
C THR A 429 0.45 -10.24 8.62
N GLY A 430 1.49 -11.05 8.88
CA GLY A 430 2.67 -11.19 8.02
C GLY A 430 3.91 -10.45 8.55
N THR A 431 4.78 -9.96 7.66
CA THR A 431 6.14 -9.48 7.97
C THR A 431 6.17 -8.40 9.05
N TYR A 432 5.21 -7.48 9.02
CA TYR A 432 5.14 -6.34 9.94
C TYR A 432 3.95 -6.44 10.91
N ALA A 433 3.57 -7.66 11.29
CA ALA A 433 2.51 -7.88 12.25
C ALA A 433 2.81 -7.19 13.59
N GLY A 434 1.87 -6.40 14.10
CA GLY A 434 2.04 -5.65 15.36
C GLY A 434 2.98 -4.43 15.27
N ASP A 435 3.52 -4.12 14.08
CA ASP A 435 4.34 -2.93 13.83
C ASP A 435 3.52 -1.78 13.22
N THR A 436 4.12 -0.59 13.18
CA THR A 436 3.58 0.52 12.39
C THR A 436 3.98 0.42 10.91
N GLY A 437 3.11 0.89 10.02
CA GLY A 437 3.34 0.91 8.58
C GLY A 437 2.26 1.69 7.84
N PHE A 438 1.97 1.29 6.61
CA PHE A 438 0.78 1.71 5.86
C PHE A 438 -0.10 0.52 5.54
N TYR A 439 -1.42 0.64 5.76
CA TYR A 439 -2.33 -0.46 5.42
C TYR A 439 -2.26 -0.81 3.93
N SER A 440 -2.27 -2.11 3.60
CA SER A 440 -2.30 -2.58 2.21
C SER A 440 -3.69 -2.53 1.57
N ASN A 441 -4.74 -2.36 2.36
CA ASN A 441 -6.12 -2.45 1.88
C ASN A 441 -7.05 -1.47 2.60
N GLN A 442 -8.21 -1.23 1.99
CA GLN A 442 -9.33 -0.52 2.61
C GLN A 442 -10.02 -1.51 3.54
N ASN A 443 -9.52 -1.58 4.77
CA ASN A 443 -9.81 -2.66 5.71
C ASN A 443 -11.30 -2.86 6.04
N GLU A 444 -12.12 -1.79 6.02
CA GLU A 444 -13.56 -1.88 6.22
C GLU A 444 -14.30 -2.61 5.07
N HIS A 445 -13.58 -2.97 4.02
CA HIS A 445 -14.13 -3.57 2.81
C HIS A 445 -13.40 -4.84 2.36
N ALA A 446 -12.39 -5.30 3.13
CA ALA A 446 -11.78 -6.62 2.90
C ALA A 446 -12.65 -7.69 3.56
N ILE A 447 -13.49 -8.34 2.76
CA ILE A 447 -14.59 -9.17 3.24
C ILE A 447 -14.57 -10.59 2.71
N LEU A 448 -15.03 -11.51 3.55
CA LEU A 448 -15.44 -12.86 3.22
C LEU A 448 -16.97 -12.93 3.32
N MET A 449 -17.63 -13.24 2.21
CA MET A 449 -19.08 -13.46 2.15
C MET A 449 -19.36 -14.92 1.90
N TYR A 450 -20.37 -15.49 2.56
CA TYR A 450 -20.84 -16.86 2.31
C TYR A 450 -22.27 -17.05 2.79
N LYS A 451 -22.88 -18.14 2.34
CA LYS A 451 -24.20 -18.60 2.78
C LYS A 451 -24.04 -19.86 3.63
N TYR A 452 -24.76 -19.91 4.73
CA TYR A 452 -24.89 -21.08 5.58
C TYR A 452 -26.36 -21.37 5.84
N GLY A 453 -26.84 -22.53 5.39
CA GLY A 453 -28.28 -22.78 5.31
C GLY A 453 -28.94 -21.78 4.34
N GLU A 454 -29.94 -21.02 4.82
CA GLU A 454 -30.58 -19.92 4.07
C GLU A 454 -30.03 -18.53 4.41
N GLN A 455 -29.11 -18.43 5.38
CA GLN A 455 -28.62 -17.16 5.92
C GLN A 455 -27.31 -16.73 5.25
N ASN A 456 -27.16 -15.42 4.99
CA ASN A 456 -25.91 -14.83 4.48
C ASN A 456 -25.07 -14.28 5.63
N TYR A 457 -23.76 -14.45 5.52
CA TYR A 457 -22.75 -14.01 6.47
C TYR A 457 -21.71 -13.15 5.75
N THR A 458 -21.22 -12.13 6.47
CA THR A 458 -20.11 -11.27 6.04
C THR A 458 -19.13 -11.18 7.20
N GLU A 459 -17.87 -11.56 6.94
CA GLU A 459 -16.76 -11.47 7.88
C GLU A 459 -15.67 -10.55 7.32
N TYR A 460 -14.83 -9.99 8.19
CA TYR A 460 -13.82 -9.00 7.83
C TYR A 460 -12.42 -9.53 8.11
N TYR A 461 -11.52 -9.35 7.13
CA TYR A 461 -10.12 -9.70 7.31
C TYR A 461 -9.37 -8.70 8.18
N ARG A 462 -8.35 -9.20 8.88
CA ARG A 462 -7.40 -8.40 9.67
C ARG A 462 -6.57 -7.45 8.81
N LYS A 463 -5.90 -6.50 9.45
CA LYS A 463 -5.28 -5.32 8.84
C LYS A 463 -3.74 -5.42 8.79
N PRO A 464 -3.15 -5.99 7.73
CA PRO A 464 -1.71 -5.92 7.49
C PRO A 464 -1.24 -4.52 7.09
N VAL A 465 0.05 -4.26 7.33
CA VAL A 465 0.75 -3.06 6.83
C VAL A 465 1.96 -3.43 5.97
N ILE A 466 2.34 -2.51 5.09
CA ILE A 466 3.60 -2.50 4.35
C ILE A 466 4.54 -1.40 4.87
N LYS A 467 5.83 -1.54 4.61
CA LYS A 467 6.83 -0.48 4.78
C LYS A 467 7.41 -0.05 3.42
N VAL A 468 7.87 1.18 3.34
CA VAL A 468 8.52 1.73 2.14
C VAL A 468 10.04 1.66 2.26
N HIS A 469 10.72 1.47 1.12
CA HIS A 469 12.18 1.38 1.01
C HIS A 469 12.73 2.52 0.17
N PRO A 470 12.70 3.75 0.67
CA PRO A 470 13.05 4.89 -0.16
C PRO A 470 14.55 4.98 -0.44
N GLY A 471 14.90 5.64 -1.54
CA GLY A 471 16.28 6.07 -1.81
C GLY A 471 16.48 7.56 -1.54
N ASN A 472 17.72 8.01 -1.66
CA ASN A 472 18.10 9.41 -1.46
C ASN A 472 18.95 9.92 -2.63
N LEU A 473 18.94 11.23 -2.86
CA LEU A 473 19.87 11.92 -3.75
C LEU A 473 20.69 12.92 -2.95
N LYS A 474 22.01 12.74 -2.93
CA LYS A 474 22.97 13.70 -2.38
C LYS A 474 23.55 14.54 -3.51
N ILE A 475 23.52 15.85 -3.37
CA ILE A 475 24.18 16.80 -4.26
C ILE A 475 25.36 17.39 -3.49
N SER A 476 26.55 17.37 -4.07
CA SER A 476 27.76 17.93 -3.48
C SER A 476 28.46 18.90 -4.42
N LYS A 477 28.90 20.04 -3.89
CA LYS A 477 29.64 21.07 -4.64
C LYS A 477 30.92 21.46 -3.91
N ALA A 478 32.08 21.20 -4.53
CA ALA A 478 33.36 21.74 -4.10
C ALA A 478 33.74 22.99 -4.92
N ILE A 479 34.31 24.00 -4.26
CA ILE A 479 34.82 25.23 -4.87
C ILE A 479 36.28 25.36 -4.47
N THR A 480 37.16 25.58 -5.45
CA THR A 480 38.62 25.73 -5.23
C THR A 480 39.19 26.86 -6.08
N GLY A 481 40.33 27.42 -5.68
CA GLY A 481 41.05 28.46 -6.43
C GLY A 481 40.57 29.89 -6.16
N LEU A 482 39.78 30.09 -5.11
CA LEU A 482 39.30 31.40 -4.62
C LEU A 482 39.69 31.67 -3.16
N GLU A 483 40.53 30.82 -2.56
CA GLU A 483 40.87 30.85 -1.13
C GLU A 483 41.56 32.16 -0.73
N ASP A 484 42.28 32.78 -1.67
CA ASP A 484 43.00 34.03 -1.49
C ASP A 484 42.16 35.28 -1.85
N ASN A 485 40.93 35.12 -2.35
CA ASN A 485 40.08 36.24 -2.78
C ASN A 485 38.64 36.11 -2.25
N PRO A 486 38.38 36.60 -1.02
CA PRO A 486 37.07 36.53 -0.38
C PRO A 486 35.95 37.22 -1.17
N GLU A 487 36.25 38.31 -1.90
CA GLU A 487 35.26 39.06 -2.68
C GLU A 487 34.77 38.25 -3.88
N ALA A 488 35.69 37.61 -4.62
CA ALA A 488 35.35 36.71 -5.71
C ALA A 488 34.58 35.48 -5.20
N LEU A 489 34.98 34.92 -4.06
CA LEU A 489 34.24 33.83 -3.42
C LEU A 489 32.81 34.25 -3.09
N GLN A 490 32.60 35.44 -2.49
CA GLN A 490 31.24 35.93 -2.20
C GLN A 490 30.39 36.11 -3.46
N LYS A 491 30.96 36.59 -4.58
CA LYS A 491 30.24 36.67 -5.87
C LYS A 491 29.78 35.28 -6.32
N VAL A 492 30.64 34.26 -6.23
CA VAL A 492 30.29 32.87 -6.58
C VAL A 492 29.22 32.32 -5.66
N LEU A 493 29.37 32.45 -4.34
CA LEU A 493 28.38 31.94 -3.37
C LEU A 493 26.99 32.57 -3.55
N LYS A 494 26.93 33.83 -3.99
CA LYS A 494 25.67 34.55 -4.23
C LYS A 494 24.96 34.11 -5.52
N ASN A 495 25.73 33.79 -6.57
CA ASN A 495 25.20 33.64 -7.92
C ASN A 495 25.14 32.18 -8.40
N LEU A 496 25.94 31.28 -7.83
CA LEU A 496 25.94 29.86 -8.18
C LEU A 496 24.63 29.21 -7.74
N SER A 497 23.95 28.54 -8.66
CA SER A 497 22.71 27.81 -8.37
C SER A 497 22.62 26.48 -9.11
N PHE A 498 21.73 25.61 -8.64
CA PHE A 498 21.45 24.31 -9.23
C PHE A 498 19.97 24.19 -9.54
N THR A 499 19.62 23.74 -10.73
CA THR A 499 18.25 23.36 -11.08
C THR A 499 18.13 21.85 -11.03
N CYS A 500 17.35 21.35 -10.07
CA CYS A 500 17.13 19.93 -9.85
C CYS A 500 15.74 19.55 -10.32
N ALA A 501 15.62 18.67 -11.30
CA ALA A 501 14.36 18.06 -11.72
C ALA A 501 14.30 16.61 -11.21
N LEU A 502 13.23 16.27 -10.51
CA LEU A 502 12.93 14.93 -10.01
C LEU A 502 11.64 14.43 -10.67
N THR A 503 11.74 13.39 -11.49
CA THR A 503 10.59 12.76 -12.13
C THR A 503 10.27 11.44 -11.44
N LYS A 504 9.12 11.39 -10.77
CA LYS A 504 8.62 10.24 -10.02
C LYS A 504 8.14 9.12 -10.97
N PRO A 505 8.02 7.87 -10.51
CA PRO A 505 7.52 6.76 -11.34
C PRO A 505 6.10 6.95 -11.89
N ASP A 506 5.27 7.79 -11.25
CA ASP A 506 3.94 8.16 -11.74
C ASP A 506 3.97 9.18 -12.89
N GLY A 507 5.17 9.62 -13.30
CA GLY A 507 5.43 10.57 -14.38
C GLY A 507 5.42 12.05 -13.95
N LYS A 508 5.09 12.37 -12.69
CA LYS A 508 5.12 13.75 -12.22
C LYS A 508 6.56 14.24 -12.03
N THR A 509 6.84 15.44 -12.52
CA THR A 509 8.15 16.09 -12.36
C THR A 509 8.06 17.28 -11.43
N GLU A 510 8.93 17.34 -10.44
CA GLU A 510 9.13 18.46 -9.54
C GLU A 510 10.48 19.11 -9.80
N THR A 511 10.49 20.44 -9.92
CA THR A 511 11.73 21.21 -10.12
C THR A 511 12.01 22.07 -8.90
N LYS A 512 13.24 22.01 -8.38
CA LYS A 512 13.72 22.84 -7.29
C LYS A 512 15.00 23.57 -7.68
N GLU A 513 15.04 24.88 -7.48
CA GLU A 513 16.27 25.65 -7.53
C GLU A 513 16.96 25.59 -6.15
N LEU A 514 18.25 25.28 -6.14
CA LEU A 514 19.09 25.30 -4.94
C LEU A 514 20.19 26.35 -5.10
N LYS A 515 20.46 27.09 -4.03
CA LYS A 515 21.58 28.05 -3.93
C LYS A 515 22.51 27.64 -2.80
N LEU A 516 23.70 28.23 -2.74
CA LEU A 516 24.63 27.98 -1.64
C LEU A 516 24.24 28.81 -0.42
N ASN A 517 23.19 28.37 0.28
CA ASN A 517 22.62 29.05 1.45
C ASN A 517 21.92 28.03 2.37
N ALA A 518 21.30 28.53 3.45
CA ALA A 518 20.62 27.70 4.45
C ALA A 518 19.45 26.87 3.89
N ASP A 519 18.80 27.33 2.82
CA ASP A 519 17.63 26.67 2.20
C ASP A 519 18.00 25.74 1.03
N GLY A 520 19.29 25.73 0.66
CA GLY A 520 19.86 24.95 -0.44
C GLY A 520 21.09 24.17 0.02
N LEU A 521 22.20 24.27 -0.72
CA LEU A 521 23.42 23.54 -0.36
C LEU A 521 24.12 24.23 0.81
N VAL A 522 24.33 23.49 1.90
CA VAL A 522 24.94 23.96 3.14
C VAL A 522 26.39 23.48 3.23
N TRP A 523 27.29 24.33 3.72
CA TRP A 523 28.70 23.99 3.90
C TRP A 523 28.91 22.83 4.88
N ASN A 524 29.61 21.79 4.44
CA ASN A 524 30.09 20.68 5.25
C ASN A 524 31.62 20.74 5.35
N ALA A 525 32.11 21.05 6.55
CA ALA A 525 33.54 21.22 6.82
C ALA A 525 34.35 19.91 6.71
N GLU A 526 33.74 18.75 7.01
CA GLU A 526 34.41 17.45 6.95
C GLU A 526 34.71 17.05 5.51
N ASN A 527 33.78 17.36 4.60
CA ASN A 527 33.89 17.01 3.19
C ASN A 527 34.47 18.15 2.31
N ASN A 528 34.72 19.32 2.91
CA ASN A 528 35.15 20.53 2.21
C ASN A 528 34.26 20.85 0.98
N ALA A 529 32.94 20.73 1.17
CA ALA A 529 31.94 20.85 0.11
C ALA A 529 30.60 21.40 0.64
N TYR A 530 29.85 22.06 -0.24
CA TYR A 530 28.44 22.40 -0.01
C TYR A 530 27.57 21.20 -0.38
N GLU A 531 26.63 20.82 0.48
CA GLU A 531 25.83 19.60 0.33
C GLU A 531 24.33 19.86 0.51
N TYR A 532 23.52 19.14 -0.26
CA TYR A 532 22.07 19.06 -0.08
C TYR A 532 21.60 17.63 -0.32
N ALA A 533 20.60 17.17 0.42
CA ALA A 533 20.03 15.85 0.26
C ALA A 533 18.52 15.91 0.01
N PHE A 534 18.05 15.27 -1.05
CA PHE A 534 16.67 14.85 -1.17
C PHE A 534 16.54 13.48 -0.53
N THR A 535 15.75 13.40 0.54
CA THR A 535 15.58 12.17 1.31
C THR A 535 14.24 11.50 1.03
N ASN A 536 14.18 10.20 1.28
CA ASN A 536 12.94 9.43 1.28
C ASN A 536 12.23 9.41 -0.10
N LEU A 537 12.99 9.43 -1.20
CA LEU A 537 12.48 9.40 -2.57
C LEU A 537 12.00 8.00 -2.97
N THR A 538 10.97 7.96 -3.80
CA THR A 538 10.42 6.73 -4.34
C THR A 538 11.44 6.03 -5.25
N PRO A 539 11.69 4.72 -5.08
CA PRO A 539 12.52 3.95 -6.00
C PRO A 539 12.05 4.09 -7.44
N GLY A 540 13.00 4.26 -8.35
CA GLY A 540 12.75 4.51 -9.76
C GLY A 540 12.60 5.99 -10.14
N THR A 541 12.59 6.92 -9.17
CA THR A 541 12.65 8.38 -9.45
C THR A 541 13.89 8.71 -10.26
N THR A 542 13.73 9.35 -11.41
CA THR A 542 14.86 9.86 -12.21
C THR A 542 15.18 11.29 -11.80
N TYR A 543 16.46 11.64 -11.73
CA TYR A 543 16.91 12.98 -11.41
C TYR A 543 17.74 13.58 -12.55
N LYS A 544 17.71 14.91 -12.65
CA LYS A 544 18.56 15.72 -13.50
C LYS A 544 18.96 16.97 -12.73
N VAL A 545 20.24 17.13 -12.43
CA VAL A 545 20.81 18.26 -11.70
C VAL A 545 21.67 19.07 -12.65
N ASN A 546 21.29 20.31 -12.90
CA ASN A 546 22.03 21.26 -13.73
C ASN A 546 22.69 22.32 -12.88
N GLU A 547 23.99 22.52 -13.05
CA GLU A 547 24.74 23.62 -12.46
C GLU A 547 24.67 24.87 -13.34
N ASN A 548 24.23 25.97 -12.75
CA ASN A 548 24.25 27.30 -13.35
C ASN A 548 25.47 28.05 -12.81
N ASP A 549 26.59 27.90 -13.53
CA ASP A 549 27.88 28.45 -13.12
C ASP A 549 27.85 29.96 -12.83
N ALA A 550 28.71 30.37 -11.89
CA ALA A 550 29.04 31.76 -11.65
C ALA A 550 30.56 31.94 -11.83
N VAL A 551 30.95 32.71 -12.85
CA VAL A 551 32.37 33.04 -13.11
C VAL A 551 32.63 34.48 -12.68
N PRO A 552 33.45 34.72 -11.64
CA PRO A 552 33.82 36.07 -11.24
C PRO A 552 34.80 36.68 -12.24
N ASP A 553 34.82 38.01 -12.34
CA ASP A 553 35.70 38.75 -13.25
C ASP A 553 37.17 38.38 -13.06
N GLY A 554 37.88 38.14 -14.16
CA GLY A 554 39.31 37.83 -14.15
C GLY A 554 39.67 36.41 -13.75
N TYR A 555 38.70 35.49 -13.79
CA TYR A 555 38.94 34.06 -13.59
C TYR A 555 38.41 33.23 -14.75
N ASP A 556 39.15 32.17 -15.07
CA ASP A 556 38.72 31.06 -15.89
C ASP A 556 38.16 29.94 -15.00
N LEU A 557 37.14 29.24 -15.49
CA LEU A 557 36.48 28.16 -14.76
C LEU A 557 36.78 26.81 -15.42
N THR A 558 37.21 25.86 -14.60
CA THR A 558 37.29 24.43 -14.95
C THR A 558 36.30 23.65 -14.08
N VAL A 559 35.52 22.77 -14.71
CA VAL A 559 34.45 21.99 -14.06
C VAL A 559 34.77 20.49 -14.06
N SER A 560 34.34 19.78 -13.03
CA SER A 560 34.37 18.32 -12.98
C SER A 560 33.07 17.80 -12.34
N PRO A 561 32.33 16.89 -13.00
CA PRO A 561 32.60 16.33 -14.33
C PRO A 561 32.57 17.39 -15.46
N ASP A 562 33.08 17.06 -16.65
CA ASP A 562 33.09 17.95 -17.84
C ASP A 562 31.70 18.04 -18.48
N THR A 563 30.70 18.30 -17.64
CA THR A 563 29.30 18.50 -17.97
C THR A 563 28.67 19.29 -16.83
N LYS A 564 27.76 20.19 -17.20
CA LYS A 564 26.96 20.94 -16.21
C LYS A 564 25.77 20.14 -15.70
N GLU A 565 25.53 18.96 -16.27
CA GLU A 565 24.38 18.13 -15.99
C GLU A 565 24.82 16.74 -15.50
N ILE A 566 24.27 16.33 -14.36
CA ILE A 566 24.34 14.94 -13.89
C ILE A 566 22.91 14.42 -13.78
N SER A 567 22.64 13.28 -14.41
CA SER A 567 21.36 12.59 -14.35
C SER A 567 21.52 11.13 -13.95
N GLY A 568 20.44 10.53 -13.46
CA GLY A 568 20.41 9.15 -13.01
C GLY A 568 19.05 8.73 -12.49
N GLN A 569 18.99 7.54 -11.89
CA GLN A 569 17.77 6.98 -11.31
C GLN A 569 18.06 6.48 -9.90
N ILE A 570 17.14 6.78 -8.98
CA ILE A 570 17.26 6.44 -7.55
C ILE A 570 16.81 5.00 -7.33
N ALA A 571 17.69 4.17 -6.77
CA ALA A 571 17.34 2.84 -6.28
C ALA A 571 16.87 2.89 -4.82
N GLY A 572 16.00 1.96 -4.42
CA GLY A 572 15.51 1.86 -3.04
C GLY A 572 16.62 1.55 -2.05
N SER A 573 16.52 2.10 -0.85
CA SER A 573 17.47 1.92 0.27
C SER A 573 18.92 2.28 -0.06
N THR A 574 19.15 3.15 -1.05
CA THR A 574 20.48 3.64 -1.44
C THR A 574 20.52 5.16 -1.52
N THR A 575 21.74 5.72 -1.55
CA THR A 575 21.95 7.16 -1.81
C THR A 575 22.71 7.31 -3.12
N SER A 576 22.08 7.92 -4.12
CA SER A 576 22.77 8.36 -5.34
C SER A 576 23.47 9.69 -5.09
N GLU A 577 24.56 9.96 -5.80
CA GLU A 577 25.35 11.19 -5.63
C GLU A 577 25.53 11.93 -6.96
N ALA A 578 25.26 13.24 -6.95
CA ALA A 578 25.61 14.18 -8.00
C ALA A 578 26.67 15.15 -7.48
N LYS A 579 27.93 14.92 -7.87
CA LYS A 579 29.10 15.66 -7.37
C LYS A 579 29.64 16.61 -8.43
N PHE A 580 29.78 17.87 -8.06
CA PHE A 580 30.29 18.95 -8.88
C PHE A 580 31.53 19.57 -8.23
N VAL A 581 32.51 19.94 -9.03
CA VAL A 581 33.74 20.63 -8.59
C VAL A 581 34.00 21.78 -9.53
N ASN A 582 34.04 23.00 -9.00
CA ASN A 582 34.51 24.18 -9.73
C ASN A 582 35.90 24.58 -9.24
N ARG A 583 36.83 24.70 -10.17
CA ARG A 583 38.16 25.23 -9.93
C ARG A 583 38.33 26.51 -10.74
N TYR A 584 38.50 27.61 -10.01
CA TYR A 584 38.71 28.94 -10.55
C TYR A 584 40.21 29.23 -10.65
N ILE A 585 40.64 29.76 -11.79
CA ILE A 585 42.04 30.06 -12.07
C ILE A 585 42.12 31.52 -12.48
N ARG A 586 43.03 32.29 -11.88
CA ARG A 586 43.23 33.70 -12.28
C ARG A 586 43.64 33.75 -13.75
N SER A 587 42.90 34.51 -14.54
CA SER A 587 43.25 34.74 -15.94
C SER A 587 44.49 35.63 -16.04
N ASP A 588 45.32 35.38 -17.03
CA ASP A 588 46.51 36.20 -17.29
C ASP A 588 46.12 37.59 -17.81
N ARG A 589 46.84 38.61 -17.33
CA ARG A 589 46.75 40.00 -17.77
C ARG A 589 48.12 40.50 -18.18
N VAL A 590 48.16 41.43 -19.13
CA VAL A 590 49.40 42.01 -19.66
C VAL A 590 49.53 43.47 -19.22
N LEU A 591 50.65 43.80 -18.59
CA LEU A 591 51.07 45.17 -18.31
C LEU A 591 52.16 45.57 -19.31
N THR A 592 51.88 46.56 -20.15
CA THR A 592 52.87 47.16 -21.05
C THR A 592 53.45 48.41 -20.42
N ILE A 593 54.79 48.51 -20.35
CA ILE A 593 55.49 49.70 -19.88
C ILE A 593 56.31 50.22 -21.05
N ALA A 594 55.99 51.43 -21.52
CA ALA A 594 56.59 52.04 -22.69
C ALA A 594 57.27 53.37 -22.35
N LYS A 595 58.36 53.67 -23.06
CA LYS A 595 59.11 54.92 -22.88
C LYS A 595 58.97 55.87 -24.06
N ARG A 596 58.73 57.15 -23.76
CA ARG A 596 58.77 58.28 -24.69
C ARG A 596 59.68 59.38 -24.14
N VAL A 597 60.32 60.09 -25.06
CA VAL A 597 61.26 61.18 -24.76
C VAL A 597 60.95 62.32 -25.71
N GLY A 598 60.61 63.48 -25.16
CA GLY A 598 60.22 64.68 -25.87
C GLY A 598 61.03 65.89 -25.42
N GLY A 599 60.68 67.05 -25.97
CA GLY A 599 61.36 68.32 -25.73
C GLY A 599 62.61 68.54 -26.56
N ASN A 600 62.97 69.80 -26.76
CA ASN A 600 64.08 70.19 -27.64
C ASN A 600 65.46 69.71 -27.15
N MET A 601 65.59 69.38 -25.86
CA MET A 601 66.81 68.87 -25.23
C MET A 601 66.68 67.42 -24.73
N GLY A 602 65.65 66.69 -25.14
CA GLY A 602 65.48 65.30 -24.72
C GLY A 602 66.44 64.32 -25.41
N ASP A 603 67.22 63.57 -24.64
CA ASP A 603 68.11 62.52 -25.17
C ASP A 603 67.33 61.24 -25.48
N ARG A 604 67.09 61.01 -26.78
CA ARG A 604 66.35 59.83 -27.26
C ARG A 604 67.18 58.53 -27.25
N THR A 605 68.48 58.61 -27.01
CA THR A 605 69.39 57.46 -26.93
C THR A 605 69.67 57.01 -25.50
N HIS A 606 69.40 57.89 -24.52
CA HIS A 606 69.55 57.59 -23.10
C HIS A 606 68.65 56.45 -22.64
N ALA A 607 69.21 55.58 -21.81
CA ALA A 607 68.51 54.41 -21.26
C ALA A 607 68.03 54.74 -19.84
N PHE A 608 66.71 54.85 -19.68
CA PHE A 608 66.09 55.21 -18.40
C PHE A 608 65.83 53.94 -17.59
N ARG A 609 66.20 53.96 -16.30
CA ARG A 609 66.06 52.81 -15.41
C ARG A 609 64.70 52.79 -14.72
N PHE A 610 64.04 51.65 -14.81
CA PHE A 610 62.75 51.36 -14.20
C PHE A 610 62.89 50.29 -13.13
N GLN A 611 62.03 50.38 -12.11
CA GLN A 611 61.83 49.34 -11.11
C GLN A 611 60.34 49.01 -11.04
N MET A 612 60.01 47.71 -11.08
CA MET A 612 58.67 47.22 -10.84
C MET A 612 58.65 46.31 -9.61
N GLN A 613 57.75 46.59 -8.69
CA GLN A 613 57.39 45.70 -7.58
C GLN A 613 55.97 45.19 -7.79
N THR A 614 55.68 43.97 -7.35
CA THR A 614 54.34 43.39 -7.44
C THR A 614 53.86 42.88 -6.10
N LYS A 615 52.56 43.00 -5.87
CA LYS A 615 51.89 42.46 -4.68
C LYS A 615 50.61 41.74 -5.08
N LEU A 616 50.26 40.70 -4.34
CA LEU A 616 48.97 40.04 -4.41
C LEU A 616 48.42 39.96 -2.99
N ASN A 617 47.22 40.50 -2.78
CA ASN A 617 46.58 40.59 -1.46
C ASN A 617 47.49 41.22 -0.39
N GLY A 618 48.21 42.28 -0.77
CA GLY A 618 49.11 43.04 0.11
C GLY A 618 50.47 42.38 0.41
N LYS A 619 50.75 41.17 -0.11
CA LYS A 619 52.04 40.49 0.02
C LYS A 619 52.82 40.53 -1.29
N SER A 620 54.14 40.63 -1.24
CA SER A 620 54.98 40.59 -2.44
C SER A 620 54.67 39.36 -3.29
N TYR A 621 54.32 39.58 -4.55
CA TYR A 621 54.07 38.50 -5.50
C TYR A 621 55.40 38.04 -6.09
N THR A 622 55.71 36.76 -5.92
CA THR A 622 56.96 36.13 -6.39
C THR A 622 56.71 34.99 -7.36
N GLY A 623 55.46 34.81 -7.81
CA GLY A 623 55.16 33.90 -8.90
C GLY A 623 55.87 34.36 -10.18
N GLY A 624 56.34 33.42 -11.00
CA GLY A 624 57.08 33.74 -12.22
C GLY A 624 56.26 34.66 -13.13
N ILE A 625 56.76 35.86 -13.39
CA ILE A 625 56.20 36.80 -14.37
C ILE A 625 56.89 36.52 -15.69
N SER A 626 56.10 36.28 -16.75
CA SER A 626 56.63 36.22 -18.12
C SER A 626 56.78 37.64 -18.65
N TYR A 627 57.84 37.93 -19.38
CA TYR A 627 58.05 39.27 -19.94
C TYR A 627 58.74 39.22 -21.30
N VAL A 628 58.39 40.18 -22.16
CA VAL A 628 58.96 40.38 -23.50
C VAL A 628 59.29 41.85 -23.66
N LYS A 629 60.57 42.16 -23.94
CA LYS A 629 61.00 43.53 -24.26
C LYS A 629 61.08 43.73 -25.77
N TYR A 630 60.67 44.91 -26.23
CA TYR A 630 60.68 45.31 -27.63
C TYR A 630 61.60 46.51 -27.86
N ASP A 631 62.32 46.49 -28.98
CA ASP A 631 63.18 47.58 -29.42
C ASP A 631 62.37 48.79 -29.96
N ALA A 632 63.07 49.85 -30.37
CA ALA A 632 62.44 51.06 -30.92
C ALA A 632 61.70 50.83 -32.24
N GLN A 633 61.96 49.72 -32.94
CA GLN A 633 61.29 49.31 -34.17
C GLN A 633 60.06 48.43 -33.89
N GLY A 634 59.84 48.06 -32.62
CA GLY A 634 58.74 47.21 -32.19
C GLY A 634 59.00 45.71 -32.35
N ASN A 635 60.26 45.29 -32.56
CA ASN A 635 60.62 43.87 -32.61
C ASN A 635 60.97 43.36 -31.21
N PRO A 636 60.60 42.12 -30.85
CA PRO A 636 61.02 41.52 -29.60
C PRO A 636 62.55 41.32 -29.59
N VAL A 637 63.20 41.68 -28.49
CA VAL A 637 64.63 41.44 -28.31
C VAL A 637 64.92 39.95 -28.09
N SER A 638 66.13 39.50 -28.39
CA SER A 638 66.50 38.08 -28.22
C SER A 638 66.50 37.66 -26.75
N GLU A 639 66.33 36.36 -26.45
CA GLU A 639 66.35 35.85 -25.06
C GLU A 639 67.65 36.19 -24.29
N GLU A 640 68.79 36.22 -24.99
CA GLU A 640 70.09 36.53 -24.40
C GLU A 640 70.20 38.02 -24.03
N GLU A 641 69.71 38.90 -24.91
CA GLU A 641 69.60 40.33 -24.62
C GLU A 641 68.58 40.60 -23.51
N LEU A 642 67.48 39.85 -23.47
CA LEU A 642 66.43 39.97 -22.46
C LEU A 642 66.93 39.60 -21.06
N LYS A 643 67.70 38.49 -20.92
CA LYS A 643 68.32 38.07 -19.65
C LYS A 643 69.27 39.12 -19.08
N ASN A 644 69.93 39.88 -19.95
CA ASN A 644 70.81 40.97 -19.54
C ASN A 644 70.05 42.30 -19.32
N ALA A 645 68.86 42.45 -19.91
CA ALA A 645 68.06 43.67 -19.86
C ALA A 645 67.14 43.77 -18.64
N VAL A 646 66.80 42.65 -17.99
CA VAL A 646 65.92 42.61 -16.80
C VAL A 646 66.63 41.89 -15.66
N ALA A 647 66.97 42.62 -14.61
CA ALA A 647 67.49 42.07 -13.36
C ALA A 647 66.34 41.86 -12.36
N VAL A 648 66.26 40.67 -11.76
CA VAL A 648 65.24 40.35 -10.75
C VAL A 648 65.93 40.05 -9.43
N GLU A 649 65.71 40.90 -8.43
CA GLU A 649 66.26 40.73 -7.09
C GLU A 649 65.16 40.93 -6.05
N ASN A 650 64.96 39.95 -5.16
CA ASN A 650 63.94 39.98 -4.09
C ASN A 650 62.52 40.33 -4.56
N GLY A 651 62.14 39.94 -5.79
CA GLY A 651 60.82 40.23 -6.38
C GLY A 651 60.69 41.63 -6.99
N VAL A 652 61.79 42.37 -7.11
CA VAL A 652 61.85 43.66 -7.81
C VAL A 652 62.46 43.46 -9.19
N TYR A 653 61.71 43.83 -10.22
CA TYR A 653 62.14 43.77 -11.62
C TYR A 653 62.76 45.10 -12.01
N THR A 654 64.05 45.10 -12.31
CA THR A 654 64.80 46.28 -12.74
C THR A 654 65.13 46.15 -14.22
N PHE A 655 64.76 47.14 -15.03
CA PHE A 655 65.02 47.12 -16.46
C PHE A 655 65.28 48.53 -16.99
N GLN A 656 65.77 48.63 -18.22
CA GLN A 656 66.00 49.91 -18.88
C GLN A 656 65.21 50.02 -20.19
N LEU A 657 64.65 51.19 -20.46
CA LEU A 657 63.97 51.50 -21.72
C LEU A 657 64.53 52.80 -22.33
N ARG A 658 64.78 52.78 -23.63
CA ARG A 658 65.08 53.96 -24.45
C ARG A 658 63.83 54.51 -25.12
N HIS A 659 63.96 55.64 -25.82
CA HIS A 659 62.87 56.20 -26.62
C HIS A 659 62.28 55.16 -27.59
N MET A 660 60.95 55.01 -27.57
CA MET A 660 60.17 54.03 -28.34
C MET A 660 60.29 52.55 -27.93
N GLU A 661 61.13 52.20 -26.96
CA GLU A 661 61.15 50.84 -26.42
C GLU A 661 59.96 50.60 -25.48
N LYS A 662 59.57 49.32 -25.34
CA LYS A 662 58.56 48.87 -24.37
C LYS A 662 58.90 47.50 -23.79
N ILE A 663 58.31 47.17 -22.65
CA ILE A 663 58.31 45.82 -22.08
C ILE A 663 56.87 45.42 -21.75
N GLU A 664 56.49 44.20 -22.12
CA GLU A 664 55.23 43.58 -21.75
C GLU A 664 55.49 42.57 -20.64
N MET A 665 54.67 42.60 -19.59
CA MET A 665 54.77 41.72 -18.43
C MET A 665 53.43 41.03 -18.20
N THR A 666 53.41 39.70 -18.31
CA THR A 666 52.22 38.88 -18.10
C THR A 666 52.17 38.40 -16.65
N MET A 667 51.10 38.73 -15.96
CA MET A 667 50.88 38.34 -14.56
C MET A 667 49.39 38.07 -14.29
N PRO A 668 49.05 37.30 -13.25
CA PRO A 668 47.66 36.96 -12.95
C PRO A 668 46.78 38.18 -12.62
N TYR A 669 45.49 38.08 -12.93
CA TYR A 669 44.49 39.06 -12.55
C TYR A 669 44.52 39.41 -11.05
N GLY A 670 44.50 40.71 -10.75
CA GLY A 670 44.45 41.25 -9.39
C GLY A 670 45.82 41.44 -8.73
N VAL A 671 46.92 41.21 -9.46
CA VAL A 671 48.26 41.62 -9.01
C VAL A 671 48.33 43.15 -9.02
N GLU A 672 48.68 43.74 -7.89
CA GLU A 672 49.07 45.14 -7.76
C GLU A 672 50.50 45.31 -8.28
N TYR A 673 50.71 46.30 -9.15
CA TYR A 673 52.02 46.68 -9.64
C TYR A 673 52.39 48.08 -9.13
N ILE A 674 53.67 48.27 -8.83
CA ILE A 674 54.27 49.56 -8.51
C ILE A 674 55.41 49.75 -9.50
N VAL A 675 55.25 50.66 -10.46
CA VAL A 675 56.28 50.96 -11.46
C VAL A 675 56.84 52.34 -11.18
N SER A 676 58.16 52.42 -11.00
CA SER A 676 58.88 53.68 -10.84
C SER A 676 60.00 53.83 -11.85
N GLU A 677 60.29 55.06 -12.21
CA GLU A 677 61.45 55.45 -13.01
C GLU A 677 62.45 56.19 -12.11
N GLU A 678 63.74 55.86 -12.20
CA GLU A 678 64.77 56.50 -11.40
C GLU A 678 64.84 58.02 -11.68
N PRO A 679 65.02 58.85 -10.64
CA PRO A 679 64.90 60.29 -10.78
C PRO A 679 66.05 60.91 -11.56
N GLU A 680 65.73 61.45 -12.74
CA GLU A 680 66.65 62.26 -13.55
C GLU A 680 66.14 63.71 -13.79
N ASP A 681 66.96 64.55 -14.44
CA ASP A 681 66.69 65.95 -14.81
C ASP A 681 65.80 66.04 -16.07
N TYR A 682 64.56 65.57 -15.91
CA TYR A 682 63.46 65.55 -16.89
C TYR A 682 62.11 65.77 -16.20
N ASP A 683 61.17 66.40 -16.90
CA ASP A 683 59.76 66.43 -16.51
C ASP A 683 59.09 65.12 -16.95
N VAL A 684 58.59 64.33 -15.98
CA VAL A 684 57.98 63.01 -16.23
C VAL A 684 56.46 63.12 -16.21
N GLN A 685 55.82 62.61 -17.25
CA GLN A 685 54.37 62.41 -17.34
C GLN A 685 54.06 60.93 -17.57
N ILE A 686 53.13 60.38 -16.79
CA ILE A 686 52.67 59.00 -16.94
C ILE A 686 51.27 59.03 -17.57
N THR A 687 51.09 58.29 -18.66
CA THR A 687 49.76 58.03 -19.24
C THR A 687 49.40 56.58 -19.01
N LYS A 688 48.20 56.32 -18.48
CA LYS A 688 47.62 54.97 -18.38
C LYS A 688 46.50 54.82 -19.41
N LYS A 689 46.53 53.72 -20.15
CA LYS A 689 45.48 53.30 -21.07
C LYS A 689 45.06 51.86 -20.75
N VAL A 690 43.76 51.64 -20.58
CA VAL A 690 43.20 50.31 -20.27
C VAL A 690 42.30 49.83 -21.41
N SER A 691 41.73 50.74 -22.18
CA SER A 691 40.94 50.48 -23.39
C SER A 691 41.16 51.55 -24.45
N GLU A 692 40.61 51.40 -25.66
CA GLU A 692 40.75 52.39 -26.74
C GLU A 692 40.15 53.76 -26.41
N GLU A 693 39.18 53.81 -25.48
CA GLU A 693 38.42 55.01 -25.13
C GLU A 693 38.90 55.68 -23.82
N GLU A 694 39.66 54.97 -22.98
CA GLU A 694 40.14 55.47 -21.70
C GLU A 694 41.65 55.76 -21.71
N GLU A 695 42.03 56.96 -22.14
CA GLU A 695 43.39 57.50 -21.94
C GLU A 695 43.38 58.50 -20.79
N LYS A 696 43.98 58.12 -19.65
CA LYS A 696 44.08 58.99 -18.48
C LYS A 696 45.52 59.48 -18.30
N LYS A 697 45.70 60.80 -18.41
CA LYS A 697 46.94 61.45 -17.99
C LYS A 697 46.99 61.47 -16.47
N LEU A 698 47.99 60.80 -15.91
CA LEU A 698 48.19 60.67 -14.47
C LEU A 698 49.35 61.58 -14.05
N ASP A 699 48.99 62.68 -13.40
CA ASP A 699 49.79 63.62 -12.60
C ASP A 699 51.15 64.12 -13.17
N ASN A 700 51.32 65.43 -13.29
CA ASN A 700 52.57 66.06 -13.73
C ASN A 700 53.55 66.13 -12.55
N GLY A 701 54.38 65.09 -12.37
CA GLY A 701 55.52 65.13 -11.43
C GLY A 701 55.71 63.91 -10.54
N LYS A 702 54.83 62.89 -10.58
CA LYS A 702 55.08 61.61 -9.91
C LYS A 702 55.92 60.69 -10.80
N LYS A 703 57.03 60.18 -10.25
CA LYS A 703 57.95 59.22 -10.90
C LYS A 703 57.61 57.76 -10.60
N GLU A 704 56.46 57.52 -9.95
CA GLU A 704 55.98 56.21 -9.52
C GLU A 704 54.46 56.13 -9.72
N LEU A 705 53.97 54.98 -10.19
CA LEU A 705 52.55 54.63 -10.29
C LEU A 705 52.31 53.28 -9.60
N SER A 706 51.32 53.26 -8.70
CA SER A 706 50.79 52.04 -8.08
C SER A 706 49.36 51.83 -8.53
N ASP A 707 49.02 50.64 -9.04
CA ASP A 707 47.66 50.29 -9.43
C ASP A 707 47.46 48.77 -9.45
N MET A 708 46.22 48.32 -9.58
CA MET A 708 45.85 46.91 -9.68
C MET A 708 45.64 46.49 -11.14
N LEU A 709 46.24 45.37 -11.54
CA LEU A 709 46.09 44.81 -12.88
C LEU A 709 44.79 44.00 -13.00
N SER A 710 43.67 44.70 -13.19
CA SER A 710 42.37 44.09 -13.46
C SER A 710 42.15 43.74 -14.94
N GLU A 711 42.79 44.50 -15.82
CA GLU A 711 42.68 44.42 -17.28
C GLU A 711 44.06 44.61 -17.92
N ASN A 712 44.19 44.31 -19.20
CA ASN A 712 45.41 44.64 -19.94
C ASN A 712 45.63 46.15 -19.89
N THR A 713 46.83 46.57 -19.51
CA THR A 713 47.11 47.97 -19.19
C THR A 713 48.37 48.43 -19.87
N ASP A 714 48.31 49.56 -20.56
CA ASP A 714 49.45 50.24 -21.15
C ASP A 714 49.83 51.47 -20.32
N LEU A 715 51.08 51.50 -19.85
CA LEU A 715 51.70 52.63 -19.18
C LEU A 715 52.73 53.26 -20.11
N THR A 716 52.60 54.55 -20.38
CA THR A 716 53.59 55.31 -21.14
C THR A 716 54.22 56.37 -20.24
N PHE A 717 55.52 56.22 -19.97
CA PHE A 717 56.34 57.21 -19.27
C PHE A 717 56.96 58.16 -20.30
N THR A 718 56.60 59.44 -20.23
CA THR A 718 57.07 60.47 -21.16
C THR A 718 57.99 61.44 -20.42
N ASN A 719 59.27 61.45 -20.77
CA ASN A 719 60.25 62.39 -20.25
C ASN A 719 60.43 63.56 -21.20
N THR A 720 60.23 64.78 -20.71
CA THR A 720 60.37 65.99 -21.52
C THR A 720 61.47 66.87 -20.93
N LYS A 721 62.35 67.40 -21.77
CA LYS A 721 63.35 68.40 -21.38
C LYS A 721 63.36 69.54 -22.39
N GLU A 722 62.92 70.71 -21.94
CA GLU A 722 62.79 71.91 -22.76
C GLU A 722 63.68 73.02 -22.21
N VAL A 723 64.45 73.67 -23.08
CA VAL A 723 65.16 74.91 -22.76
C VAL A 723 64.66 76.02 -23.67
N GLN A 724 64.09 77.06 -23.06
CA GLN A 724 63.71 78.30 -23.75
C GLN A 724 64.97 79.18 -23.89
N PRO A 725 65.42 79.55 -25.11
CA PRO A 725 66.52 80.49 -25.26
C PRO A 725 66.12 81.87 -24.71
N ALA A 726 67.00 82.51 -23.95
CA ALA A 726 66.76 83.84 -23.41
C ALA A 726 66.79 84.90 -24.53
N THR A 727 65.65 85.20 -25.15
CA THR A 727 65.51 86.37 -26.02
C THR A 727 64.91 87.53 -25.24
N GLY A 728 65.72 88.55 -24.98
CA GLY A 728 65.26 89.81 -24.44
C GLY A 728 64.41 90.61 -25.44
N ILE A 729 63.29 91.16 -24.93
CA ILE A 729 62.44 92.25 -25.46
C ILE A 729 61.20 91.86 -26.31
N ARG A 730 60.06 91.83 -25.58
CA ARG A 730 58.66 92.28 -25.83
C ARG A 730 57.98 92.11 -27.21
N GLN A 731 56.84 91.42 -27.22
CA GLN A 731 55.53 92.00 -27.60
C GLN A 731 54.34 91.11 -27.18
N THR A 732 53.34 91.74 -26.59
CA THR A 732 52.01 91.20 -26.30
C THR A 732 51.25 90.86 -27.57
N SER A 733 50.95 89.58 -27.79
CA SER A 733 49.73 89.13 -28.46
C SER A 733 49.42 87.69 -28.03
N ALA A 734 48.36 87.50 -27.23
CA ALA A 734 47.60 86.25 -27.27
C ALA A 734 46.86 86.19 -28.62
N PRO A 735 46.44 85.03 -29.17
CA PRO A 735 46.39 83.66 -28.62
C PRO A 735 47.08 82.61 -29.54
N TYR A 736 46.95 81.31 -29.21
CA TYR A 736 47.38 80.09 -29.93
C TYR A 736 48.73 79.47 -29.56
N MET A 737 48.69 78.56 -28.57
CA MET A 737 49.45 77.31 -28.60
C MET A 737 48.66 76.22 -27.86
N VAL A 738 47.56 75.81 -28.49
CA VAL A 738 46.96 74.48 -28.32
C VAL A 738 46.98 73.88 -29.72
N MET A 739 47.46 72.65 -29.84
CA MET A 739 47.78 71.91 -31.08
C MET A 739 49.19 72.12 -31.65
N THR A 740 50.15 71.40 -31.08
CA THR A 740 51.14 70.62 -31.85
C THR A 740 51.51 69.43 -30.98
N GLY A 741 51.21 68.23 -31.49
CA GLY A 741 51.28 66.97 -30.73
C GLY A 741 50.14 66.00 -31.02
N ALA A 742 49.17 66.37 -31.86
CA ALA A 742 48.26 65.44 -32.53
C ALA A 742 48.76 65.19 -33.96
N ALA A 743 49.84 64.41 -34.10
CA ALA A 743 50.29 63.84 -35.37
C ALA A 743 51.43 62.85 -35.11
N PHE A 744 51.13 61.66 -34.58
CA PHE A 744 51.87 60.39 -34.80
C PHE A 744 51.05 59.23 -34.22
N GLY A 745 49.79 59.13 -34.65
CA GLY A 745 48.87 58.05 -34.33
C GLY A 745 48.30 57.44 -35.61
N MET A 746 49.17 56.98 -36.50
CA MET A 746 48.83 56.13 -37.64
C MET A 746 50.13 55.58 -38.22
N LEU A 747 50.51 54.37 -37.81
CA LEU A 747 51.30 53.39 -38.58
C LEU A 747 51.69 52.20 -37.67
N ALA A 748 50.73 51.27 -37.48
CA ALA A 748 50.87 49.84 -37.19
C ALA A 748 49.44 49.33 -36.89
N PHE A 749 48.85 48.32 -37.52
CA PHE A 749 49.30 47.38 -38.53
C PHE A 749 48.03 46.80 -39.20
N PHE A 750 48.05 46.68 -40.53
CA PHE A 750 47.14 45.84 -41.30
C PHE A 750 47.40 44.37 -40.95
N GLY A 751 46.35 43.59 -40.65
CA GLY A 751 46.53 42.15 -40.44
C GLY A 751 45.29 41.38 -40.01
N LEU A 752 44.11 41.59 -40.63
CA LEU A 752 42.97 40.70 -40.39
C LEU A 752 41.95 40.71 -41.54
N VAL A 753 42.24 40.02 -42.65
CA VAL A 753 41.21 39.35 -43.48
C VAL A 753 41.88 38.25 -44.31
N TYR A 754 41.81 36.99 -43.90
CA TYR A 754 41.58 35.83 -44.78
C TYR A 754 41.31 34.58 -43.93
N GLY A 755 40.10 34.03 -43.99
CA GLY A 755 39.79 32.80 -43.25
C GLY A 755 38.32 32.45 -43.02
N ILE A 756 37.37 32.92 -43.84
CA ILE A 756 36.05 32.27 -43.92
C ILE A 756 35.90 31.74 -45.34
N ARG A 757 36.10 30.42 -45.50
CA ARG A 757 35.68 29.70 -46.69
C ARG A 757 34.74 28.59 -46.26
N LYS A 758 33.44 28.83 -46.46
CA LYS A 758 32.40 27.81 -46.63
C LYS A 758 32.89 26.78 -47.65
N TRP A 759 32.85 25.50 -47.30
CA TRP A 759 32.59 24.41 -48.24
C TRP A 759 31.60 23.46 -47.58
N GLY A 760 30.49 23.21 -48.28
CA GLY A 760 29.57 22.13 -47.97
C GLY A 760 29.78 20.99 -48.98
N ASP A 761 29.66 19.78 -48.44
CA ASP A 761 29.28 18.48 -49.05
C ASP A 761 30.16 17.87 -50.17
N PRO A 762 30.15 16.53 -50.43
CA PRO A 762 29.09 15.55 -50.11
C PRO A 762 29.48 14.10 -49.65
N THR A 763 28.48 13.40 -49.09
CA THR A 763 28.14 11.95 -49.17
C THR A 763 29.10 10.85 -48.68
N GLY A 764 28.53 9.90 -47.91
CA GLY A 764 28.85 8.46 -48.03
C GLY A 764 28.83 7.63 -46.73
N GLU A 765 27.71 6.92 -46.51
CA GLU A 765 27.43 5.84 -45.52
C GLU A 765 27.38 6.17 -44.01
#